data_AF-A0A2N8LY79-F1
#
_entry.id   AF-A0A2N8LY79-F1
#
_cell.length_a   1.000
_cell.length_b   1.000
_cell.length_c   1.000
_cell.angle_alpha   90.00
_cell.angle_beta   90.00
_cell.angle_gamma   90.00
#
_symmetry.space_group_name_H-M   'P 1'
#
loop_
_entity.id
_entity.type
_entity.pdbx_description
1 polymer ?
#
loop_
_entity_poly.entity_id
_entity_poly.type
_entity_poly.pdbx_seq_one_letter_code
_entity_poly.pdbx_strand_id
1 'polypeptide(L)'
;MMRTIKFPAISCLLLLPLLQACEEDPDVFVPPEPGNALIYAYPSDGMVDLPLGSKLLLTFSNRIDEAAAKSGCQADGDSFSGALCLADDEGNLVDLSSATVSNRDRTLTFSMENLQAGKEYSLWVSPEIAPGVVNLKQEGPLVTFRTRQYHPVPNQAPAVLSINQEKPGTYLPEATASARFPFMDFSPVRITFTEPLVETSVRYGDTVKLENKASGELVDVAILNERHYITLDPKDDLIGGETYTLTLEGLEDFDEDVIAPVTFELTARQSKDDVADLNPPIKQLMKAQPALGDPGYPEMSRLHGLPLNQFNLVTEALGITQVDARPLVLEGWMGRPDEHVEAVPVVARAGQQLRITGIDPIMLGGEVRTPMFTGDIIGTFVTDVTGFLTTNPYRPEGFQPDDDFAPMYVHMNFDLAMHAVEPRGNASVNQNLMHIQAVGVVDVKDGALTFEVFRTLELDVLSGAAKVSADFALGVRADVDFEFDQINRDPLQATGSFPEHNQTQVEPSNNIIVVFNEPVSAQGMEQVQLFRQDSSEPVPIQVRSSGSNLVITPFSELDAGVRYQLDLGDELKDMDIYEPSHLQFVPGDATDGTGQIVFDTASYAANDDAPVLPPVVLGLYPGIGCALEDRGVEQQDAQGNTLKMAGRCVGGLEDDSLYYPFFYDLSRPIEVSFNMPMDLTTMTFGQIAADGQSCDGGAMCLAQEVNGNWQNIDLSARRNSLRIRAVPAPNSIVAGNDYRLVINGGDDGKPVFRSHERFNNLAINTDPLNGMGTCGPFKNEPCEGGPSILIDFTATPDVGAAYATVLTREYTDVNGNGVWDDDEFEAVNNHARGHVKSTGGLIGGANLDDGDQIFTHAALPMAFLPKAPLDLSYIGLVEEEPGRWCATQEDADGDIYCITTLGDTAIPVEINAQHVMGTSLIANATLAIPILGDLIPLPLETGALVLRFRPYDDMAPQPLRGFVINAIDPETGVETDDPVFITRLDAWLDAPDVRLFSALLPGGEALPNVADANVRSLPVSAYLTGPVKFLRNGQITLESSNASAIAASLNLSVDLGALIPGVGDLLDLILGGVLPQEGVGSLELGIDKDDFRIRVVNNPTHARLTTAGQENAGER
;
A
#
# COMPACT_ATOMS: atom_id res chain seq x y z
N MET A 1 -106.60 11.29 -29.72
CA MET A 1 -106.16 10.16 -28.88
C MET A 1 -104.64 10.30 -28.77
N MET A 2 -103.98 10.57 -27.65
CA MET A 2 -104.36 10.56 -26.24
C MET A 2 -103.29 11.37 -25.46
N ARG A 3 -103.72 12.01 -24.36
CA ARG A 3 -102.94 12.47 -23.19
C ARG A 3 -102.21 13.84 -23.17
N THR A 4 -102.91 14.85 -22.60
CA THR A 4 -102.67 15.51 -21.28
C THR A 4 -101.25 15.52 -20.67
N ILE A 5 -100.69 16.57 -20.00
CA ILE A 5 -101.27 17.61 -19.10
C ILE A 5 -100.22 18.70 -18.70
N LYS A 6 -100.70 19.96 -18.56
CA LYS A 6 -100.43 21.11 -17.64
C LYS A 6 -99.05 21.80 -17.38
N PHE A 7 -99.07 23.14 -17.59
CA PHE A 7 -98.43 24.25 -16.84
C PHE A 7 -99.18 24.54 -15.49
N PRO A 8 -98.88 25.59 -14.67
CA PRO A 8 -97.64 26.06 -13.99
C PRO A 8 -97.88 26.41 -12.48
N ALA A 9 -96.85 26.94 -11.79
CA ALA A 9 -96.86 28.24 -11.07
C ALA A 9 -96.20 28.28 -9.65
N ILE A 10 -95.43 29.37 -9.46
CA ILE A 10 -95.25 30.21 -8.25
C ILE A 10 -93.82 30.28 -7.65
N SER A 11 -93.27 31.49 -7.77
CA SER A 11 -92.39 32.27 -6.89
C SER A 11 -91.34 31.60 -6.01
N CYS A 12 -90.08 31.96 -6.26
CA CYS A 12 -89.21 32.57 -5.24
C CYS A 12 -88.04 33.32 -5.90
N LEU A 13 -88.24 34.62 -6.15
CA LEU A 13 -87.16 35.61 -6.15
C LEU A 13 -86.56 35.64 -4.73
N LEU A 14 -85.23 35.49 -4.59
CA LEU A 14 -84.35 36.19 -3.61
C LEU A 14 -83.00 35.50 -3.28
N LEU A 15 -82.56 34.48 -4.03
CA LEU A 15 -81.25 33.80 -3.76
C LEU A 15 -80.20 33.88 -4.88
N LEU A 16 -80.46 34.65 -5.95
CA LEU A 16 -79.56 34.73 -7.10
C LEU A 16 -78.28 35.58 -6.96
N PRO A 17 -78.03 36.44 -5.93
CA PRO A 17 -76.75 37.13 -5.83
C PRO A 17 -75.70 36.41 -4.95
N LEU A 18 -75.98 35.20 -4.45
CA LEU A 18 -75.03 34.40 -3.63
C LEU A 18 -74.31 33.28 -4.42
N LEU A 19 -74.53 33.18 -5.74
CA LEU A 19 -73.88 32.20 -6.62
C LEU A 19 -72.88 32.85 -7.60
N GLN A 20 -72.47 34.10 -7.34
CA GLN A 20 -71.51 34.85 -8.17
C GLN A 20 -70.18 35.15 -7.44
N ALA A 21 -69.88 34.41 -6.37
CA ALA A 21 -68.61 34.47 -5.66
C ALA A 21 -68.09 33.05 -5.44
N CYS A 22 -67.56 32.43 -6.50
CA CYS A 22 -66.62 31.30 -6.49
C CYS A 22 -66.35 30.90 -7.94
N GLU A 23 -65.53 31.69 -8.64
CA GLU A 23 -64.76 31.27 -9.81
C GLU A 23 -63.69 32.36 -9.99
N GLU A 24 -62.75 32.42 -9.04
CA GLU A 24 -61.41 32.86 -9.39
C GLU A 24 -60.77 31.64 -10.06
N ASP A 25 -60.58 31.71 -11.38
CA ASP A 25 -59.68 30.79 -12.08
C ASP A 25 -58.36 30.75 -11.29
N PRO A 26 -57.81 29.57 -10.94
CA PRO A 26 -56.50 29.53 -10.32
C PRO A 26 -55.51 30.19 -11.27
N ASP A 27 -54.78 31.19 -10.77
CA ASP A 27 -53.65 31.79 -11.49
C ASP A 27 -52.78 30.65 -11.99
N VAL A 28 -52.78 30.43 -13.31
CA VAL A 28 -51.90 29.46 -13.96
C VAL A 28 -50.50 29.98 -13.73
N PHE A 29 -49.76 29.36 -12.79
CA PHE A 29 -48.35 29.63 -12.60
C PHE A 29 -47.65 29.42 -13.94
N VAL A 30 -47.15 30.50 -14.52
CA VAL A 30 -46.26 30.46 -15.67
C VAL A 30 -44.85 30.52 -15.11
N PRO A 31 -44.08 29.41 -15.13
CA PRO A 31 -42.70 29.43 -14.67
C PRO A 31 -41.92 30.50 -15.44
N PRO A 32 -41.04 31.27 -14.78
CA PRO A 32 -40.10 32.12 -15.50
C PRO A 32 -39.22 31.27 -16.42
N GLU A 33 -38.83 31.80 -17.59
CA GLU A 33 -37.86 31.08 -18.45
C GLU A 33 -36.54 30.89 -17.68
N PRO A 34 -35.99 29.66 -17.59
CA PRO A 34 -34.84 29.36 -16.74
C PRO A 34 -33.56 30.12 -17.11
N GLY A 35 -33.45 30.55 -18.37
CA GLY A 35 -32.21 31.08 -18.92
C GLY A 35 -31.13 30.00 -19.07
N ASN A 36 -29.99 30.39 -19.66
CA ASN A 36 -28.82 29.52 -19.68
C ASN A 36 -28.13 29.59 -18.32
N ALA A 37 -27.45 28.52 -17.91
CA ALA A 37 -26.81 28.50 -16.61
C ALA A 37 -25.92 27.26 -16.37
N LEU A 38 -25.10 27.33 -15.31
CA LEU A 38 -24.47 26.14 -14.71
C LEU A 38 -25.57 25.20 -14.18
N ILE A 39 -25.46 23.90 -14.44
CA ILE A 39 -26.40 22.87 -13.99
C ILE A 39 -25.76 21.81 -13.09
N TYR A 40 -24.45 21.63 -13.17
CA TYR A 40 -23.71 20.65 -12.37
C TYR A 40 -22.26 21.10 -12.16
N ALA A 41 -21.74 20.84 -10.95
CA ALA A 41 -20.31 20.92 -10.69
C ALA A 41 -19.85 19.73 -9.84
N TYR A 42 -18.70 19.20 -10.21
CA TYR A 42 -17.95 18.26 -9.39
C TYR A 42 -16.50 18.77 -9.28
N PRO A 43 -15.93 18.88 -8.09
CA PRO A 43 -16.55 18.66 -6.78
C PRO A 43 -17.72 19.64 -6.51
N SER A 44 -18.64 19.25 -5.62
CA SER A 44 -19.60 20.20 -5.05
C SER A 44 -18.94 21.02 -3.94
N ASP A 45 -19.47 22.21 -3.67
CA ASP A 45 -18.94 23.08 -2.60
C ASP A 45 -18.86 22.36 -1.25
N GLY A 46 -17.77 22.58 -0.52
CA GLY A 46 -17.48 21.99 0.78
C GLY A 46 -17.03 20.52 0.76
N MET A 47 -16.83 19.90 -0.41
CA MET A 47 -16.28 18.54 -0.48
C MET A 47 -14.85 18.49 0.06
N VAL A 48 -14.56 17.48 0.87
CA VAL A 48 -13.21 17.23 1.39
C VAL A 48 -12.72 15.85 0.97
N ASP A 49 -11.43 15.59 1.19
CA ASP A 49 -10.81 14.29 0.93
C ASP A 49 -10.97 13.78 -0.51
N LEU A 50 -10.69 14.66 -1.48
CA LEU A 50 -10.72 14.30 -2.89
C LEU A 50 -9.38 13.70 -3.34
N PRO A 51 -9.36 12.47 -3.89
CA PRO A 51 -8.15 11.90 -4.48
C PRO A 51 -7.54 12.84 -5.52
N LEU A 52 -6.21 12.87 -5.64
CA LEU A 52 -5.55 13.73 -6.64
C LEU A 52 -5.89 13.32 -8.08
N GLY A 53 -6.18 12.04 -8.34
CA GLY A 53 -6.65 11.62 -9.66
C GLY A 53 -8.09 12.05 -10.02
N SER A 54 -8.77 12.79 -9.13
CA SER A 54 -10.11 13.34 -9.39
C SER A 54 -10.11 14.38 -10.52
N LYS A 55 -11.31 14.72 -10.98
CA LYS A 55 -11.52 15.75 -12.01
C LYS A 55 -12.34 16.92 -11.47
N LEU A 56 -12.09 18.11 -11.98
CA LEU A 56 -13.02 19.23 -11.90
C LEU A 56 -13.91 19.21 -13.14
N LEU A 57 -15.22 19.13 -12.96
CA LEU A 57 -16.25 19.15 -14.01
C LEU A 57 -17.20 20.33 -13.78
N LEU A 58 -17.40 21.17 -14.80
CA LEU A 58 -18.43 22.20 -14.82
C LEU A 58 -19.33 22.02 -16.04
N THR A 59 -20.61 21.75 -15.82
CA THR A 59 -21.56 21.49 -16.91
C THR A 59 -22.60 22.58 -17.00
N PHE A 60 -22.75 23.16 -18.19
CA PHE A 60 -23.68 24.24 -18.49
C PHE A 60 -24.85 23.75 -19.34
N SER A 61 -25.98 24.47 -19.28
CA SER A 61 -27.13 24.22 -20.15
C SER A 61 -26.88 24.63 -21.62
N ASN A 62 -25.86 25.45 -21.88
CA ASN A 62 -25.44 25.93 -23.19
C ASN A 62 -23.91 25.81 -23.38
N ARG A 63 -23.41 26.22 -24.56
CA ARG A 63 -21.99 26.13 -24.90
C ARG A 63 -21.14 27.11 -24.08
N ILE A 64 -19.98 26.63 -23.66
CA ILE A 64 -18.89 27.38 -23.02
C ILE A 64 -18.10 28.14 -24.09
N ASP A 65 -17.73 29.39 -23.79
CA ASP A 65 -16.70 30.10 -24.54
C ASP A 65 -15.33 29.60 -24.09
N GLU A 66 -14.77 28.66 -24.84
CA GLU A 66 -13.48 28.03 -24.51
C GLU A 66 -12.34 29.06 -24.42
N ALA A 67 -12.37 30.14 -25.21
CA ALA A 67 -11.34 31.17 -25.16
C ALA A 67 -11.43 31.99 -23.87
N ALA A 68 -12.65 32.26 -23.39
CA ALA A 68 -12.85 32.89 -22.08
C ALA A 68 -12.43 31.95 -20.95
N ALA A 69 -12.84 30.68 -20.98
CA ALA A 69 -12.50 29.69 -19.96
C ALA A 69 -11.00 29.43 -19.81
N LYS A 70 -10.23 29.60 -20.90
CA LYS A 70 -8.75 29.46 -20.91
C LYS A 70 -8.02 30.80 -20.75
N SER A 71 -8.73 31.90 -20.57
CA SER A 71 -8.10 33.20 -20.29
C SER A 71 -7.52 33.20 -18.88
N GLY A 72 -6.33 33.80 -18.73
CA GLY A 72 -5.65 33.85 -17.43
C GLY A 72 -6.38 34.75 -16.44
N CYS A 73 -6.34 34.37 -15.16
CA CYS A 73 -6.91 35.15 -14.07
C CYS A 73 -5.93 36.18 -13.49
N GLN A 74 -6.48 37.22 -12.87
CA GLN A 74 -5.72 38.21 -12.11
C GLN A 74 -6.33 38.38 -10.72
N ALA A 75 -5.48 38.45 -9.70
CA ALA A 75 -5.92 38.76 -8.34
C ALA A 75 -6.61 40.14 -8.29
N ASP A 76 -7.74 40.22 -7.59
CA ASP A 76 -8.53 41.42 -7.33
C ASP A 76 -8.91 41.47 -5.85
N GLY A 77 -8.03 42.04 -5.03
CA GLY A 77 -8.16 42.00 -3.57
C GLY A 77 -8.07 40.56 -3.03
N ASP A 78 -9.07 40.14 -2.26
CA ASP A 78 -9.22 38.76 -1.75
C ASP A 78 -9.96 37.84 -2.76
N SER A 79 -10.15 38.30 -4.00
CA SER A 79 -10.85 37.56 -5.06
C SER A 79 -10.02 37.51 -6.34
N PHE A 80 -10.59 36.98 -7.42
CA PHE A 80 -9.96 36.86 -8.72
C PHE A 80 -10.89 37.36 -9.83
N SER A 81 -10.30 38.10 -10.76
CA SER A 81 -10.94 38.55 -11.99
C SER A 81 -10.56 37.62 -13.14
N GLY A 82 -11.57 37.10 -13.83
CA GLY A 82 -11.43 36.14 -14.93
C GLY A 82 -12.69 35.29 -15.08
N ALA A 83 -12.79 34.57 -16.21
CA ALA A 83 -13.93 33.69 -16.46
C ALA A 83 -13.91 32.44 -15.55
N LEU A 84 -12.73 31.91 -15.26
CA LEU A 84 -12.51 30.70 -14.47
C LEU A 84 -11.18 30.79 -13.72
N CYS A 85 -11.22 30.88 -12.40
CA CYS A 85 -10.02 30.98 -11.56
C CYS A 85 -10.03 29.91 -10.49
N LEU A 86 -8.96 29.14 -10.38
CA LEU A 86 -8.73 28.18 -9.31
C LEU A 86 -7.51 28.64 -8.52
N ALA A 87 -7.63 28.76 -7.20
CA ALA A 87 -6.52 29.11 -6.32
C ALA A 87 -6.46 28.20 -5.11
N ASP A 88 -5.26 28.00 -4.56
CA ASP A 88 -5.05 27.33 -3.28
C ASP A 88 -5.43 28.25 -2.09
N ASP A 89 -5.30 27.71 -0.89
CA ASP A 89 -5.56 28.38 0.39
C ASP A 89 -4.62 29.56 0.70
N GLU A 90 -3.50 29.66 -0.02
CA GLU A 90 -2.55 30.78 0.05
C GLU A 90 -2.81 31.87 -1.00
N GLY A 91 -3.78 31.64 -1.90
CA GLY A 91 -4.15 32.55 -2.98
C GLY A 91 -3.27 32.41 -4.23
N ASN A 92 -2.47 31.35 -4.35
CA ASN A 92 -1.71 31.08 -5.57
C ASN A 92 -2.65 30.48 -6.64
N LEU A 93 -2.59 31.05 -7.85
CA LEU A 93 -3.40 30.58 -8.98
C LEU A 93 -2.85 29.25 -9.54
N VAL A 94 -3.76 28.30 -9.76
CA VAL A 94 -3.48 27.05 -10.47
C VAL A 94 -3.55 27.29 -11.98
N ASP A 95 -2.60 26.70 -12.73
CA ASP A 95 -2.65 26.72 -14.19
C ASP A 95 -3.73 25.77 -14.71
N LEU A 96 -4.77 26.34 -15.32
CA LEU A 96 -5.89 25.61 -15.92
C LEU A 96 -5.70 25.38 -17.43
N SER A 97 -4.50 25.58 -17.98
CA SER A 97 -4.23 25.43 -19.42
C SER A 97 -4.53 24.04 -19.99
N SER A 98 -4.46 22.99 -19.15
CA SER A 98 -4.79 21.61 -19.50
C SER A 98 -6.31 21.33 -19.54
N ALA A 99 -7.15 22.28 -19.11
CA ALA A 99 -8.59 22.10 -19.12
C ALA A 99 -9.13 21.90 -20.56
N THR A 100 -10.11 21.02 -20.69
CA THR A 100 -10.74 20.67 -21.97
C THR A 100 -12.22 20.98 -21.91
N VAL A 101 -12.80 21.34 -23.07
CA VAL A 101 -14.25 21.49 -23.21
C VAL A 101 -14.77 20.34 -24.06
N SER A 102 -15.78 19.64 -23.56
CA SER A 102 -16.36 18.45 -24.16
C SER A 102 -17.90 18.50 -24.12
N ASN A 103 -18.56 17.37 -24.42
CA ASN A 103 -20.02 17.24 -24.34
C ASN A 103 -20.77 18.30 -25.15
N ARG A 104 -20.44 18.42 -26.45
CA ARG A 104 -20.98 19.45 -27.36
C ARG A 104 -20.71 20.87 -26.89
N ASP A 105 -19.50 21.08 -26.38
CA ASP A 105 -18.96 22.33 -25.83
C ASP A 105 -19.65 22.78 -24.52
N ARG A 106 -20.29 21.88 -23.77
CA ARG A 106 -21.08 22.23 -22.57
C ARG A 106 -20.42 21.89 -21.24
N THR A 107 -19.40 21.03 -21.26
CA THR A 107 -18.72 20.58 -20.05
C THR A 107 -17.27 20.97 -20.09
N LEU A 108 -16.79 21.67 -19.07
CA LEU A 108 -15.36 21.89 -18.84
C LEU A 108 -14.83 20.80 -17.91
N THR A 109 -13.68 20.23 -18.24
CA THR A 109 -13.00 19.17 -17.49
C THR A 109 -11.54 19.54 -17.25
N PHE A 110 -11.08 19.43 -16.00
CA PHE A 110 -9.68 19.64 -15.59
C PHE A 110 -9.21 18.49 -14.69
N SER A 111 -8.02 17.93 -14.93
CA SER A 111 -7.43 16.87 -14.09
C SER A 111 -6.82 17.50 -12.84
N MET A 112 -7.09 16.91 -11.67
CA MET A 112 -6.53 17.38 -10.39
C MET A 112 -5.18 16.74 -10.05
N GLU A 113 -4.62 15.89 -10.92
CA GLU A 113 -3.42 15.08 -10.64
C GLU A 113 -2.20 15.92 -10.23
N ASN A 114 -2.14 17.17 -10.70
CA ASN A 114 -1.04 18.10 -10.43
C ASN A 114 -1.35 19.06 -9.26
N LEU A 115 -2.46 18.88 -8.56
CA LEU A 115 -2.75 19.60 -7.32
C LEU A 115 -1.93 19.00 -6.17
N GLN A 116 -1.64 19.82 -5.17
CA GLN A 116 -0.97 19.37 -3.95
C GLN A 116 -1.95 18.64 -3.03
N ALA A 117 -1.49 17.54 -2.43
CA ALA A 117 -2.23 16.76 -1.43
C ALA A 117 -2.55 17.58 -0.16
N GLY A 118 -3.68 17.29 0.47
CA GLY A 118 -4.09 17.91 1.74
C GLY A 118 -4.39 19.41 1.68
N LYS A 119 -4.38 20.04 0.50
CA LYS A 119 -4.63 21.47 0.31
C LYS A 119 -6.09 21.76 0.00
N GLU A 120 -6.58 22.91 0.50
CA GLU A 120 -7.88 23.47 0.13
C GLU A 120 -7.72 24.35 -1.12
N TYR A 121 -8.70 24.26 -2.01
CA TYR A 121 -8.78 25.02 -3.24
C TYR A 121 -10.14 25.69 -3.37
N SER A 122 -10.14 26.87 -3.98
CA SER A 122 -11.31 27.69 -4.22
C SER A 122 -11.45 28.02 -5.70
N LEU A 123 -12.66 27.86 -6.24
CA LEU A 123 -12.98 28.05 -7.64
C LEU A 123 -13.93 29.24 -7.82
N TRP A 124 -13.53 30.22 -8.63
CA TRP A 124 -14.38 31.33 -9.06
C TRP A 124 -14.77 31.15 -10.52
N VAL A 125 -16.06 31.36 -10.82
CA VAL A 125 -16.60 31.23 -12.17
C VAL A 125 -17.47 32.46 -12.48
N SER A 126 -17.12 33.18 -13.55
CA SER A 126 -17.83 34.39 -13.97
C SER A 126 -18.80 34.12 -15.13
N PRO A 127 -19.85 34.94 -15.33
CA PRO A 127 -20.77 34.81 -16.47
C PRO A 127 -20.12 34.87 -17.85
N GLU A 128 -18.91 35.41 -17.96
CA GLU A 128 -18.14 35.46 -19.20
C GLU A 128 -17.77 34.08 -19.75
N ILE A 129 -17.80 33.03 -18.90
CA ILE A 129 -17.48 31.66 -19.31
C ILE A 129 -18.46 31.10 -20.33
N ALA A 130 -19.73 31.53 -20.34
CA ALA A 130 -20.74 31.00 -21.24
C ALA A 130 -21.85 32.03 -21.55
N PRO A 131 -22.29 32.16 -22.82
CA PRO A 131 -23.24 33.21 -23.23
C PRO A 131 -24.61 33.12 -22.54
N GLY A 132 -25.01 34.20 -21.88
CA GLY A 132 -26.36 34.31 -21.29
C GLY A 132 -26.55 33.49 -20.03
N VAL A 133 -25.47 33.07 -19.36
CA VAL A 133 -25.54 32.44 -18.04
C VAL A 133 -26.10 33.42 -17.00
N VAL A 134 -27.17 33.02 -16.32
CA VAL A 134 -27.91 33.90 -15.39
C VAL A 134 -27.65 33.64 -13.90
N ASN A 135 -26.99 32.52 -13.57
CA ASN A 135 -26.88 32.02 -12.20
C ASN A 135 -25.47 32.07 -11.60
N LEU A 136 -24.53 32.70 -12.29
CA LEU A 136 -23.19 32.97 -11.76
C LEU A 136 -23.13 34.39 -11.21
N LYS A 137 -22.56 34.56 -10.02
CA LYS A 137 -22.33 35.85 -9.35
C LYS A 137 -20.86 35.93 -8.98
N GLN A 138 -20.27 37.12 -8.99
CA GLN A 138 -18.86 37.36 -8.62
C GLN A 138 -18.65 37.56 -7.10
N GLU A 139 -19.57 37.10 -6.26
CA GLU A 139 -19.46 37.26 -4.81
C GLU A 139 -18.84 36.00 -4.19
N GLY A 140 -17.50 35.96 -4.12
CA GLY A 140 -16.77 34.84 -3.51
C GLY A 140 -16.60 33.60 -4.41
N PRO A 141 -15.93 32.55 -3.90
CA PRO A 141 -15.76 31.31 -4.66
C PRO A 141 -17.10 30.60 -4.84
N LEU A 142 -17.29 30.00 -6.02
CA LEU A 142 -18.42 29.14 -6.35
C LEU A 142 -18.33 27.78 -5.65
N VAL A 143 -17.12 27.19 -5.63
CA VAL A 143 -16.85 25.89 -5.04
C VAL A 143 -15.57 25.99 -4.22
N THR A 144 -15.62 25.50 -2.99
CA THR A 144 -14.45 25.21 -2.16
C THR A 144 -14.33 23.71 -2.00
N PHE A 145 -13.11 23.17 -2.10
CA PHE A 145 -12.87 21.75 -1.88
C PHE A 145 -11.49 21.46 -1.32
N ARG A 146 -11.31 20.34 -0.64
CA ARG A 146 -10.01 19.89 -0.12
C ARG A 146 -9.57 18.59 -0.78
N THR A 147 -8.32 18.57 -1.25
CA THR A 147 -7.66 17.36 -1.75
C THR A 147 -7.28 16.43 -0.60
N ARG A 148 -7.17 15.13 -0.89
CA ARG A 148 -6.82 14.08 0.05
C ARG A 148 -5.40 14.27 0.57
N GLN A 149 -5.22 14.05 1.86
CA GLN A 149 -3.92 13.84 2.46
C GLN A 149 -3.66 12.33 2.51
N TYR A 150 -2.50 11.88 2.02
CA TYR A 150 -2.19 10.45 1.90
C TYR A 150 -1.30 9.93 3.02
N HIS A 151 -0.42 10.80 3.49
CA HIS A 151 0.64 10.48 4.42
C HIS A 151 0.50 11.34 5.68
N PRO A 152 0.99 10.84 6.82
CA PRO A 152 1.07 11.66 8.02
C PRO A 152 1.97 12.88 7.76
N VAL A 153 1.61 14.01 8.37
CA VAL A 153 2.37 15.26 8.31
C VAL A 153 3.19 15.41 9.58
N PRO A 154 4.51 15.61 9.48
CA PRO A 154 5.36 15.72 10.67
C PRO A 154 4.90 16.82 11.63
N ASN A 155 4.83 16.50 12.92
CA ASN A 155 4.47 17.42 14.01
C ASN A 155 3.06 18.03 13.89
N GLN A 156 2.14 17.34 13.21
CA GLN A 156 0.77 17.78 13.06
C GLN A 156 -0.16 16.80 13.76
N ALA A 157 -0.75 17.21 14.89
CA ALA A 157 -1.71 16.38 15.60
C ALA A 157 -2.97 16.09 14.76
N PRO A 158 -3.58 14.90 14.92
CA PRO A 158 -4.83 14.57 14.26
C PRO A 158 -5.95 15.51 14.71
N ALA A 159 -6.79 15.94 13.75
CA ALA A 159 -7.99 16.72 14.00
C ALA A 159 -9.15 16.20 13.13
N VAL A 160 -10.39 16.45 13.55
CA VAL A 160 -11.57 16.12 12.73
C VAL A 160 -11.65 17.10 11.56
N LEU A 161 -11.51 16.59 10.35
CA LEU A 161 -11.64 17.34 9.10
C LEU A 161 -13.12 17.53 8.73
N SER A 162 -13.94 16.50 8.87
CA SER A 162 -15.38 16.56 8.59
C SER A 162 -16.16 15.46 9.31
N ILE A 163 -17.44 15.71 9.58
CA ILE A 163 -18.40 14.68 9.99
C ILE A 163 -19.50 14.66 8.94
N ASN A 164 -19.76 13.52 8.29
CA ASN A 164 -20.74 13.36 7.22
C ASN A 164 -20.58 14.41 6.09
N GLN A 165 -19.33 14.74 5.72
CA GLN A 165 -19.00 15.77 4.73
C GLN A 165 -19.45 17.19 5.11
N GLU A 166 -19.77 17.43 6.39
CA GLU A 166 -20.01 18.75 6.96
C GLU A 166 -18.79 19.23 7.76
N LYS A 167 -18.65 20.56 7.85
CA LYS A 167 -17.61 21.17 8.69
C LYS A 167 -17.82 20.76 10.16
N PRO A 168 -16.78 20.37 10.91
CA PRO A 168 -16.91 19.90 12.29
C PRO A 168 -17.55 20.95 13.22
N GLY A 169 -17.32 22.24 12.93
CA GLY A 169 -17.91 23.36 13.66
C GLY A 169 -19.44 23.38 13.68
N THR A 170 -20.10 22.68 12.74
CA THR A 170 -21.55 22.50 12.67
C THR A 170 -22.10 21.70 13.85
N TYR A 171 -21.35 20.72 14.32
CA TYR A 171 -21.79 19.78 15.36
C TYR A 171 -21.16 20.08 16.72
N LEU A 172 -20.50 21.22 16.90
CA LEU A 172 -20.03 21.60 18.24
C LEU A 172 -21.23 21.91 19.16
N PRO A 173 -21.13 21.70 20.49
CA PRO A 173 -22.17 22.08 21.45
C PRO A 173 -22.60 23.56 21.29
N GLU A 174 -21.64 24.43 21.00
CA GLU A 174 -21.87 25.78 20.50
C GLU A 174 -21.51 25.82 19.01
N ALA A 175 -22.49 25.55 18.14
CA ALA A 175 -22.29 25.49 16.71
C ALA A 175 -21.72 26.82 16.16
N THR A 176 -20.65 26.71 15.37
CA THR A 176 -19.96 27.83 14.70
C THR A 176 -20.26 27.91 13.20
N ALA A 177 -20.94 26.90 12.68
CA ALA A 177 -21.41 26.79 11.30
C ALA A 177 -22.80 26.13 11.27
N SER A 178 -23.45 26.14 10.10
CA SER A 178 -24.71 25.45 9.87
C SER A 178 -24.48 24.27 8.93
N ALA A 179 -25.17 23.15 9.19
CA ALA A 179 -25.12 21.98 8.33
C ALA A 179 -25.80 22.29 7.00
N ARG A 180 -25.25 21.80 5.88
CA ARG A 180 -25.95 21.84 4.59
C ARG A 180 -27.08 20.82 4.59
N PHE A 181 -26.85 19.65 5.18
CA PHE A 181 -27.86 18.60 5.33
C PHE A 181 -28.18 18.28 6.79
N PRO A 182 -29.44 17.96 7.12
CA PRO A 182 -29.79 17.51 8.47
C PRO A 182 -29.17 16.14 8.77
N PHE A 183 -28.72 15.94 10.02
CA PHE A 183 -28.32 14.62 10.51
C PHE A 183 -29.59 13.78 10.75
N MET A 184 -29.77 12.69 10.03
CA MET A 184 -31.01 11.89 10.07
C MET A 184 -30.90 10.76 11.09
N ASP A 185 -32.05 10.25 11.54
CA ASP A 185 -32.18 9.07 12.42
C ASP A 185 -31.41 7.83 11.93
N PHE A 186 -31.46 7.52 10.63
CA PHE A 186 -30.72 6.38 10.05
C PHE A 186 -29.24 6.69 9.72
N SER A 187 -28.72 7.88 10.02
CA SER A 187 -27.41 8.29 9.50
C SER A 187 -26.25 7.60 10.21
N PRO A 188 -25.35 6.91 9.50
CA PRO A 188 -24.03 6.60 10.02
C PRO A 188 -23.28 7.91 10.33
N VAL A 189 -22.40 7.86 11.32
CA VAL A 189 -21.49 8.96 11.69
C VAL A 189 -20.12 8.69 11.06
N ARG A 190 -19.84 9.36 9.93
CA ARG A 190 -18.59 9.25 9.16
C ARG A 190 -17.64 10.39 9.51
N ILE A 191 -16.54 10.07 10.18
CA ILE A 191 -15.59 11.04 10.76
C ILE A 191 -14.27 10.97 9.98
N THR A 192 -14.01 11.97 9.15
CA THR A 192 -12.74 12.09 8.42
C THR A 192 -11.76 12.89 9.25
N PHE A 193 -10.53 12.41 9.40
CA PHE A 193 -9.45 13.06 10.12
C PHE A 193 -8.46 13.73 9.17
N THR A 194 -7.70 14.71 9.69
CA THR A 194 -6.61 15.36 8.96
C THR A 194 -5.39 14.46 8.81
N GLU A 195 -5.15 13.57 9.78
CA GLU A 195 -4.02 12.63 9.83
C GLU A 195 -4.51 11.18 9.82
N PRO A 196 -3.69 10.23 9.32
CA PRO A 196 -3.99 8.81 9.43
C PRO A 196 -3.76 8.34 10.88
N LEU A 197 -4.70 7.56 11.41
CA LEU A 197 -4.71 7.11 12.80
C LEU A 197 -4.04 5.74 12.98
N VAL A 198 -3.45 5.52 14.14
CA VAL A 198 -3.00 4.20 14.58
C VAL A 198 -4.20 3.37 14.99
N GLU A 199 -4.37 2.22 14.35
CA GLU A 199 -5.61 1.44 14.40
C GLU A 199 -5.94 0.90 15.80
N THR A 200 -4.92 0.57 16.59
CA THR A 200 -5.07 0.09 17.98
C THR A 200 -5.54 1.18 18.95
N SER A 201 -5.37 2.46 18.60
CA SER A 201 -5.87 3.57 19.40
C SER A 201 -7.40 3.76 19.26
N VAL A 202 -8.02 3.18 18.22
CA VAL A 202 -9.47 3.28 17.97
C VAL A 202 -10.21 2.20 18.76
N ARG A 203 -10.79 2.57 19.91
CA ARG A 203 -11.50 1.67 20.82
C ARG A 203 -12.90 2.20 21.11
N TYR A 204 -13.91 1.54 20.54
CA TYR A 204 -15.30 1.95 20.74
C TYR A 204 -15.73 1.77 22.20
N GLY A 205 -16.40 2.79 22.76
CA GLY A 205 -16.74 2.84 24.18
C GLY A 205 -15.64 3.39 25.09
N ASP A 206 -14.43 3.64 24.55
CA ASP A 206 -13.28 4.20 25.28
C ASP A 206 -12.76 5.47 24.60
N THR A 207 -11.99 5.37 23.51
CA THR A 207 -11.42 6.52 22.80
C THR A 207 -12.39 7.15 21.80
N VAL A 208 -13.39 6.37 21.36
CA VAL A 208 -14.50 6.82 20.50
C VAL A 208 -15.82 6.39 21.14
N LYS A 209 -16.70 7.35 21.41
CA LYS A 209 -18.00 7.09 22.06
C LYS A 209 -19.11 7.83 21.34
N LEU A 210 -20.20 7.14 21.03
CA LEU A 210 -21.45 7.76 20.62
C LEU A 210 -22.52 7.44 21.68
N GLU A 211 -22.94 8.44 22.43
CA GLU A 211 -23.86 8.25 23.56
C GLU A 211 -25.13 9.07 23.38
N ASN A 212 -26.27 8.52 23.78
CA ASN A 212 -27.49 9.32 23.88
C ASN A 212 -27.32 10.37 24.98
N LYS A 213 -27.48 11.65 24.65
CA LYS A 213 -27.21 12.77 25.58
C LYS A 213 -28.13 12.76 26.81
N ALA A 214 -29.36 12.26 26.66
CA ALA A 214 -30.34 12.27 27.73
C ALA A 214 -30.21 11.07 28.68
N SER A 215 -29.99 9.87 28.14
CA SER A 215 -29.86 8.65 28.95
C SER A 215 -28.42 8.35 29.40
N GLY A 216 -27.41 8.85 28.66
CA GLY A 216 -26.00 8.48 28.84
C GLY A 216 -25.69 7.06 28.36
N GLU A 217 -26.57 6.45 27.57
CA GLU A 217 -26.38 5.10 27.03
C GLU A 217 -25.52 5.14 25.76
N LEU A 218 -24.51 4.25 25.71
CA LEU A 218 -23.70 4.04 24.51
C LEU A 218 -24.55 3.40 23.41
N VAL A 219 -24.52 3.96 22.21
CA VAL A 219 -25.23 3.43 21.05
C VAL A 219 -24.55 2.12 20.59
N ASP A 220 -25.30 1.09 20.24
CA ASP A 220 -24.71 -0.09 19.61
C ASP A 220 -24.48 0.19 18.11
N VAL A 221 -23.23 0.08 17.67
CA VAL A 221 -22.81 0.44 16.31
C VAL A 221 -21.96 -0.66 15.69
N ALA A 222 -22.04 -0.82 14.37
CA ALA A 222 -20.94 -1.38 13.60
C ALA A 222 -19.88 -0.28 13.41
N ILE A 223 -18.61 -0.61 13.68
CA ILE A 223 -17.50 0.31 13.51
C ILE A 223 -16.60 -0.12 12.37
N LEU A 224 -16.24 0.84 11.52
CA LEU A 224 -15.19 0.68 10.51
C LEU A 224 -14.11 1.72 10.79
N ASN A 225 -12.84 1.30 10.76
CA ASN A 225 -11.71 2.20 10.93
C ASN A 225 -10.53 1.77 10.06
N GLU A 226 -10.07 2.68 9.22
CA GLU A 226 -8.91 2.51 8.35
C GLU A 226 -8.37 3.88 7.95
N ARG A 227 -7.04 4.04 7.88
CA ARG A 227 -6.38 5.28 7.40
C ARG A 227 -6.84 6.53 8.20
N HIS A 228 -7.61 7.41 7.56
CA HIS A 228 -8.08 8.70 8.08
C HIS A 228 -9.56 8.65 8.49
N TYR A 229 -10.16 7.46 8.57
CA TYR A 229 -11.62 7.33 8.60
C TYR A 229 -12.08 6.49 9.79
N ILE A 230 -13.14 6.96 10.43
CA ILE A 230 -13.97 6.16 11.33
C ILE A 230 -15.42 6.32 10.90
N THR A 231 -16.10 5.21 10.62
CA THR A 231 -17.56 5.18 10.47
C THR A 231 -18.17 4.46 11.66
N LEU A 232 -19.15 5.08 12.29
CA LEU A 232 -20.04 4.46 13.28
C LEU A 232 -21.42 4.32 12.66
N ASP A 233 -21.83 3.10 12.34
CA ASP A 233 -23.15 2.81 11.79
C ASP A 233 -24.06 2.21 12.88
N PRO A 234 -25.05 2.95 13.40
CA PRO A 234 -25.99 2.42 14.40
C PRO A 234 -26.68 1.16 13.91
N LYS A 235 -26.69 0.09 14.72
CA LYS A 235 -27.37 -1.17 14.35
C LYS A 235 -28.89 -1.02 14.30
N ASP A 236 -29.42 -0.10 15.12
CA ASP A 236 -30.79 0.38 15.09
C ASP A 236 -30.78 1.87 14.76
N ASP A 237 -31.75 2.33 13.96
CA ASP A 237 -31.91 3.77 13.68
C ASP A 237 -32.00 4.55 15.00
N LEU A 238 -31.33 5.70 15.03
CA LEU A 238 -31.40 6.63 16.14
C LEU A 238 -32.83 7.16 16.32
N ILE A 239 -33.14 7.68 17.50
CA ILE A 239 -34.48 8.20 17.79
C ILE A 239 -34.57 9.66 17.30
N GLY A 240 -35.47 9.91 16.36
CA GLY A 240 -35.71 11.26 15.84
C GLY A 240 -36.13 12.24 16.93
N GLY A 241 -35.47 13.42 16.94
CA GLY A 241 -35.65 14.47 17.93
C GLY A 241 -34.72 14.37 19.15
N GLU A 242 -34.03 13.25 19.34
CA GLU A 242 -33.03 13.10 20.39
C GLU A 242 -31.65 13.61 19.93
N THR A 243 -30.78 13.86 20.91
CA THR A 243 -29.41 14.34 20.65
C THR A 243 -28.42 13.32 21.17
N TYR A 244 -27.39 13.08 20.37
CA TYR A 244 -26.31 12.14 20.64
C TYR A 244 -25.00 12.89 20.76
N THR A 245 -24.15 12.44 21.67
CA THR A 245 -22.85 13.02 21.99
C THR A 245 -21.77 12.12 21.41
N LEU A 246 -21.03 12.62 20.42
CA LEU A 246 -19.84 11.96 19.91
C LEU A 246 -18.63 12.51 20.67
N THR A 247 -17.91 11.65 21.40
CA THR A 247 -16.68 12.03 22.11
C THR A 247 -15.49 11.31 21.50
N LEU A 248 -14.43 12.08 21.20
CA LEU A 248 -13.16 11.60 20.67
C LEU A 248 -12.04 12.04 21.62
N GLU A 249 -11.29 11.09 22.15
CA GLU A 249 -10.15 11.33 23.04
C GLU A 249 -9.13 10.20 22.93
N GLY A 250 -7.83 10.48 23.05
CA GLY A 250 -6.80 9.43 23.09
C GLY A 250 -6.54 8.71 21.76
N LEU A 251 -7.08 9.20 20.63
CA LEU A 251 -6.69 8.74 19.29
C LEU A 251 -5.30 9.26 18.96
N GLU A 252 -4.44 8.38 18.44
CA GLU A 252 -3.05 8.67 18.12
C GLU A 252 -2.83 8.58 16.60
N ASP A 253 -1.99 9.46 16.06
CA ASP A 253 -1.43 9.30 14.72
C ASP A 253 -0.09 8.52 14.76
N PHE A 254 0.55 8.39 13.59
CA PHE A 254 1.81 7.65 13.46
C PHE A 254 3.05 8.36 14.01
N ASP A 255 2.94 9.63 14.40
CA ASP A 255 3.99 10.40 15.10
C ASP A 255 3.75 10.47 16.62
N GLU A 256 2.78 9.69 17.13
CA GLU A 256 2.38 9.64 18.53
C GLU A 256 1.72 10.95 19.04
N ASP A 257 1.31 11.83 18.12
CA ASP A 257 0.50 12.98 18.47
C ASP A 257 -0.93 12.53 18.75
N VAL A 258 -1.48 13.03 19.86
CA VAL A 258 -2.81 12.66 20.34
C VAL A 258 -3.83 13.71 19.92
N ILE A 259 -5.01 13.28 19.49
CA ILE A 259 -6.12 14.19 19.23
C ILE A 259 -6.46 15.01 20.48
N ALA A 260 -6.68 16.31 20.30
CA ALA A 260 -7.24 17.13 21.37
C ALA A 260 -8.66 16.63 21.70
N PRO A 261 -8.99 16.34 22.98
CA PRO A 261 -10.31 15.86 23.34
C PRO A 261 -11.41 16.78 22.82
N VAL A 262 -12.34 16.21 22.06
CA VAL A 262 -13.39 16.96 21.39
C VAL A 262 -14.73 16.23 21.48
N THR A 263 -15.79 17.01 21.61
CA THR A 263 -17.16 16.53 21.72
C THR A 263 -18.03 17.22 20.68
N PHE A 264 -18.87 16.43 20.00
CA PHE A 264 -19.88 16.90 19.06
C PHE A 264 -21.28 16.49 19.52
N GLU A 265 -22.28 17.31 19.20
CA GLU A 265 -23.69 17.09 19.45
C GLU A 265 -24.44 16.90 18.12
N LEU A 266 -24.98 15.70 17.94
CA LEU A 266 -25.68 15.26 16.74
C LEU A 266 -27.16 15.12 17.08
N THR A 267 -28.00 16.03 16.59
CA THR A 267 -29.46 15.93 16.77
C THR A 267 -30.08 15.19 15.59
N ALA A 268 -30.59 13.98 15.84
CA ALA A 268 -31.21 13.16 14.82
C ALA A 268 -32.56 13.75 14.39
N ARG A 269 -32.77 13.92 13.08
CA ARG A 269 -34.07 14.28 12.52
C ARG A 269 -34.82 13.02 12.10
N GLN A 270 -36.10 12.95 12.47
CA GLN A 270 -36.98 11.86 12.07
C GLN A 270 -37.15 11.82 10.55
N SER A 271 -37.00 10.65 9.93
CA SER A 271 -37.26 10.41 8.50
C SER A 271 -38.48 9.54 8.23
N LYS A 272 -38.94 8.80 9.25
CA LYS A 272 -40.01 7.80 9.20
C LYS A 272 -41.33 8.37 9.73
N ASP A 273 -42.46 7.82 9.28
CA ASP A 273 -43.79 8.23 9.76
C ASP A 273 -43.97 7.93 11.27
N ASP A 274 -43.47 6.78 11.72
CA ASP A 274 -43.37 6.39 13.14
C ASP A 274 -41.93 5.93 13.46
N VAL A 275 -41.48 6.13 14.70
CA VAL A 275 -40.16 5.66 15.18
C VAL A 275 -40.06 4.14 15.10
N ALA A 276 -41.17 3.42 15.26
CA ALA A 276 -41.24 1.96 15.18
C ALA A 276 -41.16 1.41 13.75
N ASP A 277 -41.28 2.26 12.72
CA ASP A 277 -41.12 1.83 11.34
C ASP A 277 -39.65 1.45 11.07
N LEU A 278 -39.45 0.46 10.20
CA LEU A 278 -38.11 0.01 9.82
C LEU A 278 -37.45 0.93 8.80
N ASN A 279 -38.22 1.60 7.95
CA ASN A 279 -37.70 2.43 6.85
C ASN A 279 -38.61 3.65 6.62
N PRO A 280 -38.09 4.71 5.96
CA PRO A 280 -38.91 5.80 5.45
C PRO A 280 -40.07 5.32 4.55
N PRO A 281 -41.14 6.12 4.37
CA PRO A 281 -42.40 5.62 3.80
C PRO A 281 -42.39 5.36 2.28
N ILE A 282 -41.44 5.95 1.53
CA ILE A 282 -41.43 5.84 0.06
C ILE A 282 -40.36 4.86 -0.39
N LYS A 283 -40.79 3.66 -0.80
CA LYS A 283 -39.91 2.65 -1.41
C LYS A 283 -39.58 2.96 -2.86
N GLN A 284 -38.34 2.71 -3.27
CA GLN A 284 -37.86 2.74 -4.65
C GLN A 284 -37.01 1.51 -4.93
N LEU A 285 -37.13 0.95 -6.14
CA LEU A 285 -36.20 -0.04 -6.65
C LEU A 285 -35.36 0.60 -7.74
N MET A 286 -34.05 0.54 -7.62
CA MET A 286 -33.09 1.28 -8.41
C MET A 286 -32.25 0.31 -9.23
N LYS A 287 -32.16 0.51 -10.54
CA LYS A 287 -31.42 -0.36 -11.45
C LYS A 287 -30.52 0.47 -12.36
N ALA A 288 -29.28 0.02 -12.55
CA ALA A 288 -28.40 0.61 -13.56
C ALA A 288 -29.09 0.53 -14.94
N GLN A 289 -29.27 1.69 -15.59
CA GLN A 289 -29.90 1.80 -16.91
C GLN A 289 -29.25 2.94 -17.73
N PRO A 290 -28.93 2.72 -19.02
CA PRO A 290 -29.00 1.44 -19.75
C PRO A 290 -28.02 0.43 -19.18
N ALA A 291 -28.36 -0.85 -19.27
CA ALA A 291 -27.51 -1.94 -18.82
C ALA A 291 -26.91 -2.72 -19.98
N LEU A 292 -25.84 -3.47 -19.70
CA LEU A 292 -25.26 -4.41 -20.64
C LEU A 292 -26.34 -5.39 -21.15
N GLY A 293 -26.59 -5.36 -22.47
CA GLY A 293 -27.64 -6.15 -23.13
C GLY A 293 -28.83 -5.33 -23.64
N ASP A 294 -28.99 -4.10 -23.17
CA ASP A 294 -30.01 -3.18 -23.68
C ASP A 294 -29.67 -2.69 -25.10
N PRO A 295 -30.66 -2.51 -26.00
CA PRO A 295 -30.42 -1.96 -27.33
C PRO A 295 -29.83 -0.55 -27.25
N GLY A 296 -28.65 -0.34 -27.84
CA GLY A 296 -28.02 0.99 -27.86
C GLY A 296 -27.17 1.31 -26.63
N TYR A 297 -26.96 0.36 -25.71
CA TYR A 297 -25.86 0.44 -24.74
C TYR A 297 -24.52 0.62 -25.47
N PRO A 298 -23.67 1.60 -25.13
CA PRO A 298 -23.75 2.57 -24.03
C PRO A 298 -24.44 3.90 -24.38
N GLU A 299 -25.22 4.45 -23.43
CA GLU A 299 -25.71 5.83 -23.50
C GLU A 299 -24.67 6.82 -22.99
N MET A 300 -24.67 8.05 -23.50
CA MET A 300 -23.71 9.08 -23.11
C MET A 300 -24.31 9.96 -22.01
N SER A 301 -23.57 10.17 -20.92
CA SER A 301 -24.01 11.07 -19.84
C SER A 301 -24.19 12.49 -20.36
N ARG A 302 -25.26 13.15 -19.92
CA ARG A 302 -25.46 14.57 -20.20
C ARG A 302 -24.58 15.48 -19.35
N LEU A 303 -23.98 14.97 -18.27
CA LEU A 303 -23.10 15.72 -17.39
C LEU A 303 -21.70 15.86 -17.96
N HIS A 304 -21.10 14.75 -18.39
CA HIS A 304 -19.68 14.73 -18.80
C HIS A 304 -19.46 14.19 -20.22
N GLY A 305 -20.49 13.66 -20.88
CA GLY A 305 -20.37 13.16 -22.25
C GLY A 305 -19.49 11.91 -22.38
N LEU A 306 -19.37 11.10 -21.33
CA LEU A 306 -18.78 9.75 -21.38
C LEU A 306 -19.90 8.70 -21.31
N PRO A 307 -19.67 7.45 -21.78
CA PRO A 307 -20.56 6.32 -21.56
C PRO A 307 -21.05 6.20 -20.10
N LEU A 308 -22.36 6.01 -19.90
CA LEU A 308 -22.97 5.64 -18.63
C LEU A 308 -22.76 4.15 -18.37
N ASN A 309 -22.58 3.79 -17.10
CA ASN A 309 -22.48 2.40 -16.63
C ASN A 309 -21.32 1.62 -17.27
N GLN A 310 -20.28 2.35 -17.68
CA GLN A 310 -19.03 1.85 -18.26
C GLN A 310 -17.88 2.68 -17.72
N PHE A 311 -16.84 2.02 -17.24
CA PHE A 311 -15.75 2.64 -16.50
C PHE A 311 -14.41 2.19 -17.10
N ASN A 312 -13.45 3.10 -17.14
CA ASN A 312 -12.08 2.77 -17.51
C ASN A 312 -11.22 2.78 -16.26
N LEU A 313 -10.63 1.63 -15.95
CA LEU A 313 -9.54 1.49 -15.01
C LEU A 313 -8.26 1.79 -15.79
N VAL A 314 -7.64 2.94 -15.53
CA VAL A 314 -6.45 3.39 -16.28
C VAL A 314 -5.26 3.49 -15.34
N THR A 315 -4.20 2.75 -15.64
CA THR A 315 -2.95 2.81 -14.89
C THR A 315 -1.76 2.48 -15.78
N GLU A 316 -0.58 2.90 -15.37
CA GLU A 316 0.66 2.44 -16.01
C GLU A 316 0.97 0.97 -15.65
N ALA A 317 0.53 0.50 -14.47
CA ALA A 317 0.77 -0.85 -13.97
C ALA A 317 -0.13 -1.95 -14.58
N LEU A 318 -1.34 -1.63 -15.05
CA LEU A 318 -2.36 -2.55 -15.59
C LEU A 318 -2.79 -2.17 -17.02
N GLY A 319 -2.40 -0.99 -17.51
CA GLY A 319 -2.92 -0.43 -18.75
C GLY A 319 -4.36 0.08 -18.61
N ILE A 320 -5.08 0.10 -19.73
CA ILE A 320 -6.49 0.50 -19.79
C ILE A 320 -7.34 -0.76 -19.79
N THR A 321 -8.11 -0.96 -18.72
CA THR A 321 -9.14 -2.01 -18.65
C THR A 321 -10.51 -1.38 -18.56
N GLN A 322 -11.40 -1.77 -19.46
CA GLN A 322 -12.79 -1.32 -19.45
C GLN A 322 -13.65 -2.32 -18.68
N VAL A 323 -14.47 -1.82 -17.75
CA VAL A 323 -15.41 -2.61 -16.96
C VAL A 323 -16.81 -2.00 -17.03
N ASP A 324 -17.83 -2.85 -17.10
CA ASP A 324 -19.22 -2.45 -17.29
C ASP A 324 -20.06 -2.79 -16.05
N ALA A 325 -21.02 -1.93 -15.68
CA ALA A 325 -21.94 -2.22 -14.58
C ALA A 325 -22.91 -3.35 -14.95
N ARG A 326 -23.14 -4.27 -14.02
CA ARG A 326 -24.16 -5.31 -14.15
C ARG A 326 -25.53 -4.77 -13.75
N PRO A 327 -26.63 -5.23 -14.40
CA PRO A 327 -28.00 -4.84 -14.05
C PRO A 327 -28.47 -5.50 -12.75
N LEU A 328 -27.96 -5.03 -11.60
CA LEU A 328 -28.51 -5.36 -10.28
C LEU A 328 -29.53 -4.31 -9.85
N VAL A 329 -30.52 -4.75 -9.08
CA VAL A 329 -31.55 -3.90 -8.51
C VAL A 329 -31.21 -3.68 -7.04
N LEU A 330 -31.21 -2.41 -6.62
CA LEU A 330 -31.04 -1.98 -5.25
C LEU A 330 -32.38 -1.49 -4.71
N GLU A 331 -32.63 -1.67 -3.43
CA GLU A 331 -33.74 -1.11 -2.68
C GLU A 331 -33.30 0.16 -1.95
N GLY A 332 -34.03 1.26 -2.18
CA GLY A 332 -33.86 2.52 -1.47
C GLY A 332 -35.18 3.02 -0.92
N TRP A 333 -35.11 3.86 0.11
CA TRP A 333 -36.23 4.42 0.83
C TRP A 333 -36.07 5.92 0.96
N MET A 334 -37.16 6.68 0.82
CA MET A 334 -37.15 8.13 0.87
C MET A 334 -38.14 8.67 1.90
N GLY A 335 -37.75 9.74 2.58
CA GLY A 335 -38.62 10.54 3.42
C GLY A 335 -39.71 11.26 2.62
N ARG A 336 -40.72 11.78 3.31
CA ARG A 336 -41.82 12.52 2.68
C ARG A 336 -41.35 13.89 2.14
N PRO A 337 -41.47 14.18 0.84
CA PRO A 337 -41.05 15.47 0.29
C PRO A 337 -41.81 16.67 0.84
N ASP A 338 -43.05 16.48 1.32
CA ASP A 338 -43.84 17.53 1.96
C ASP A 338 -43.40 17.85 3.39
N GLU A 339 -42.69 16.94 4.07
CA GLU A 339 -42.10 17.15 5.40
C GLU A 339 -40.62 17.58 5.31
N HIS A 340 -39.94 17.15 4.25
CA HIS A 340 -38.52 17.40 3.97
C HIS A 340 -38.33 18.27 2.72
N VAL A 341 -38.97 19.44 2.70
CA VAL A 341 -39.09 20.31 1.51
C VAL A 341 -37.74 20.76 0.93
N GLU A 342 -36.75 21.05 1.78
CA GLU A 342 -35.43 21.54 1.34
C GLU A 342 -34.52 20.43 0.83
N ALA A 343 -34.56 19.27 1.51
CA ALA A 343 -33.68 18.13 1.24
C ALA A 343 -34.40 16.84 1.64
N VAL A 344 -34.86 16.08 0.65
CA VAL A 344 -35.54 14.80 0.89
C VAL A 344 -34.50 13.74 1.22
N PRO A 345 -34.54 13.16 2.44
CA PRO A 345 -33.57 12.16 2.86
C PRO A 345 -33.81 10.84 2.12
N VAL A 346 -32.74 10.18 1.72
CA VAL A 346 -32.72 8.88 1.03
C VAL A 346 -31.81 7.93 1.81
N VAL A 347 -32.25 6.69 2.01
CA VAL A 347 -31.44 5.63 2.60
C VAL A 347 -31.55 4.35 1.78
N ALA A 348 -30.43 3.69 1.53
CA ALA A 348 -30.39 2.30 1.10
C ALA A 348 -29.59 1.53 2.14
N ARG A 349 -30.18 0.46 2.69
CA ARG A 349 -29.60 -0.26 3.82
C ARG A 349 -28.32 -1.00 3.42
N ALA A 350 -27.38 -1.11 4.35
CA ALA A 350 -26.13 -1.84 4.22
C ALA A 350 -26.36 -3.30 3.80
N GLY A 351 -25.39 -3.90 3.13
CA GLY A 351 -25.42 -5.29 2.68
C GLY A 351 -25.86 -5.51 1.23
N GLN A 352 -26.37 -4.46 0.57
CA GLN A 352 -26.67 -4.50 -0.86
C GLN A 352 -25.40 -4.40 -1.71
N GLN A 353 -25.44 -4.94 -2.94
CA GLN A 353 -24.26 -5.08 -3.78
C GLN A 353 -24.38 -4.35 -5.12
N LEU A 354 -23.30 -3.68 -5.51
CA LEU A 354 -23.01 -3.29 -6.88
C LEU A 354 -22.05 -4.30 -7.50
N ARG A 355 -22.19 -4.55 -8.80
CA ARG A 355 -21.34 -5.50 -9.50
C ARG A 355 -20.93 -4.95 -10.85
N ILE A 356 -19.66 -5.12 -11.18
CA ILE A 356 -19.08 -4.76 -12.47
C ILE A 356 -18.44 -6.00 -13.09
N THR A 357 -18.25 -5.98 -14.40
CA THR A 357 -17.52 -7.04 -15.10
C THR A 357 -16.08 -7.14 -14.58
N GLY A 358 -15.54 -8.35 -14.61
CA GLY A 358 -14.17 -8.63 -14.22
C GLY A 358 -13.10 -8.14 -15.19
N ILE A 359 -11.86 -8.21 -14.71
CA ILE A 359 -10.64 -8.13 -15.50
C ILE A 359 -10.21 -9.56 -15.86
N ASP A 360 -10.17 -9.89 -17.15
CA ASP A 360 -9.77 -11.20 -17.65
C ASP A 360 -9.06 -11.10 -19.02
N PRO A 361 -7.74 -11.40 -19.11
CA PRO A 361 -6.82 -11.63 -17.99
C PRO A 361 -6.38 -10.29 -17.37
N ILE A 362 -5.83 -10.32 -16.16
CA ILE A 362 -5.04 -9.21 -15.63
C ILE A 362 -3.72 -9.14 -16.43
N MET A 363 -3.39 -7.97 -16.97
CA MET A 363 -2.17 -7.75 -17.76
C MET A 363 -1.31 -6.67 -17.09
N LEU A 364 -0.05 -6.99 -16.77
CA LEU A 364 0.90 -6.01 -16.25
C LEU A 364 1.33 -5.07 -17.40
N GLY A 365 1.31 -3.77 -17.15
CA GLY A 365 1.50 -2.73 -18.17
C GLY A 365 0.47 -2.76 -19.31
N GLY A 366 -0.62 -3.52 -19.17
CA GLY A 366 -1.62 -3.75 -20.20
C GLY A 366 -1.19 -4.69 -21.32
N GLU A 367 -0.04 -5.38 -21.21
CA GLU A 367 0.46 -6.29 -22.25
C GLU A 367 1.05 -7.60 -21.71
N VAL A 368 1.77 -7.58 -20.59
CA VAL A 368 2.37 -8.79 -20.02
C VAL A 368 1.29 -9.61 -19.34
N ARG A 369 0.93 -10.74 -19.93
CA ARG A 369 -0.20 -11.56 -19.50
C ARG A 369 0.12 -12.29 -18.20
N THR A 370 -0.82 -12.26 -17.26
CA THR A 370 -0.82 -13.11 -16.07
C THR A 370 -1.89 -14.21 -16.20
N PRO A 371 -1.80 -15.31 -15.44
CA PRO A 371 -2.87 -16.30 -15.39
C PRO A 371 -4.04 -15.84 -14.49
N MET A 372 -3.98 -14.64 -13.92
CA MET A 372 -5.02 -14.11 -13.06
C MET A 372 -6.19 -13.55 -13.86
N PHE A 373 -7.37 -13.70 -13.28
CA PHE A 373 -8.58 -12.98 -13.63
C PHE A 373 -9.34 -12.71 -12.34
N THR A 374 -10.20 -11.69 -12.30
CA THR A 374 -10.95 -11.37 -11.07
C THR A 374 -12.29 -12.09 -10.99
N GLY A 375 -12.81 -12.60 -12.10
CA GLY A 375 -14.26 -12.76 -12.24
C GLY A 375 -14.94 -11.39 -12.06
N ASP A 376 -16.26 -11.33 -11.96
CA ASP A 376 -16.92 -10.04 -11.68
C ASP A 376 -16.37 -9.43 -10.37
N ILE A 377 -16.25 -8.11 -10.34
CA ILE A 377 -15.84 -7.37 -9.13
C ILE A 377 -17.12 -6.91 -8.44
N ILE A 378 -17.22 -7.16 -7.14
CA ILE A 378 -18.40 -6.89 -6.33
C ILE A 378 -18.03 -5.83 -5.30
N GLY A 379 -18.87 -4.80 -5.20
CA GLY A 379 -18.83 -3.79 -4.15
C GLY A 379 -20.05 -3.96 -3.25
N THR A 380 -19.84 -4.33 -1.99
CA THR A 380 -20.90 -4.42 -0.99
C THR A 380 -20.94 -3.14 -0.16
N PHE A 381 -22.10 -2.51 -0.04
CA PHE A 381 -22.25 -1.36 0.87
C PHE A 381 -22.12 -1.85 2.31
N VAL A 382 -21.03 -1.48 2.98
CA VAL A 382 -20.74 -1.96 4.34
C VAL A 382 -21.38 -1.11 5.43
N THR A 383 -21.91 0.04 5.05
CA THR A 383 -22.70 0.93 5.89
C THR A 383 -23.91 1.43 5.11
N ASP A 384 -24.93 1.94 5.81
CA ASP A 384 -26.11 2.50 5.18
C ASP A 384 -25.73 3.63 4.20
N VAL A 385 -26.16 3.50 2.95
CA VAL A 385 -26.03 4.56 1.94
C VAL A 385 -26.99 5.67 2.30
N THR A 386 -26.47 6.85 2.61
CA THR A 386 -27.30 8.01 2.96
C THR A 386 -27.22 9.08 1.90
N GLY A 387 -28.33 9.74 1.61
CA GLY A 387 -28.33 10.78 0.61
C GLY A 387 -29.45 11.80 0.77
N PHE A 388 -29.36 12.84 -0.04
CA PHE A 388 -30.32 13.93 -0.07
C PHE A 388 -30.65 14.29 -1.52
N LEU A 389 -31.95 14.33 -1.82
CA LEU A 389 -32.49 14.92 -3.04
C LEU A 389 -32.87 16.37 -2.76
N THR A 390 -32.30 17.29 -3.52
CA THR A 390 -32.50 18.74 -3.36
C THR A 390 -32.88 19.39 -4.67
N THR A 391 -33.40 20.62 -4.60
CA THR A 391 -33.44 21.49 -5.77
C THR A 391 -32.03 21.81 -6.24
N ASN A 392 -31.82 22.04 -7.54
CA ASN A 392 -30.50 22.39 -8.05
C ASN A 392 -29.90 23.60 -7.32
N PRO A 393 -28.72 23.48 -6.66
CA PRO A 393 -28.13 24.56 -5.88
C PRO A 393 -27.75 25.77 -6.73
N TYR A 394 -27.65 25.59 -8.04
CA TYR A 394 -27.37 26.66 -8.99
C TYR A 394 -28.65 27.33 -9.53
N ARG A 395 -29.83 27.02 -9.00
CA ARG A 395 -31.10 27.65 -9.37
C ARG A 395 -31.71 28.38 -8.16
N PRO A 396 -32.51 29.44 -8.38
CA PRO A 396 -33.26 30.06 -7.29
C PRO A 396 -34.20 29.05 -6.61
N GLU A 397 -34.34 29.16 -5.29
CA GLU A 397 -35.32 28.36 -4.53
C GLU A 397 -36.73 28.51 -5.11
N GLY A 398 -37.44 27.39 -5.23
CA GLY A 398 -38.81 27.35 -5.77
C GLY A 398 -38.91 27.43 -7.30
N PHE A 399 -37.79 27.45 -8.02
CA PHE A 399 -37.80 27.33 -9.47
C PHE A 399 -38.16 25.88 -9.88
N GLN A 400 -39.37 25.70 -10.43
CA GLN A 400 -39.87 24.45 -11.03
C GLN A 400 -40.36 24.76 -12.46
N PRO A 401 -40.10 23.93 -13.49
CA PRO A 401 -40.03 22.46 -13.42
C PRO A 401 -38.61 21.86 -13.39
N ASP A 402 -38.55 20.61 -12.93
CA ASP A 402 -37.37 19.74 -13.05
C ASP A 402 -37.19 19.32 -14.52
N ASP A 403 -36.31 20.00 -15.24
CA ASP A 403 -36.03 19.73 -16.65
C ASP A 403 -34.52 19.75 -16.96
N ASP A 404 -34.15 19.58 -18.24
CA ASP A 404 -32.73 19.56 -18.65
C ASP A 404 -31.99 20.88 -18.36
N PHE A 405 -32.69 21.98 -18.09
CA PHE A 405 -32.14 23.27 -17.68
C PHE A 405 -32.11 23.44 -16.16
N ALA A 406 -32.84 22.66 -15.37
CA ALA A 406 -32.87 22.75 -13.92
C ALA A 406 -33.15 21.38 -13.27
N PRO A 407 -32.28 20.36 -13.47
CA PRO A 407 -32.54 19.04 -12.91
C PRO A 407 -32.35 19.06 -11.39
N MET A 408 -33.06 18.19 -10.66
CA MET A 408 -32.82 18.01 -9.23
C MET A 408 -31.37 17.58 -8.97
N TYR A 409 -30.88 17.81 -7.76
CA TYR A 409 -29.52 17.45 -7.36
C TYR A 409 -29.56 16.31 -6.34
N VAL A 410 -28.58 15.42 -6.41
CA VAL A 410 -28.43 14.33 -5.44
C VAL A 410 -27.03 14.32 -4.85
N HIS A 411 -26.97 14.11 -3.54
CA HIS A 411 -25.75 13.81 -2.80
C HIS A 411 -25.92 12.44 -2.16
N MET A 412 -24.98 11.52 -2.38
CA MET A 412 -24.99 10.19 -1.76
C MET A 412 -23.65 9.93 -1.09
N ASN A 413 -23.69 9.47 0.15
CA ASN A 413 -22.55 9.12 0.97
C ASN A 413 -22.62 7.64 1.31
N PHE A 414 -21.52 6.91 1.11
CA PHE A 414 -21.46 5.48 1.40
C PHE A 414 -20.03 4.99 1.61
N ASP A 415 -19.94 3.81 2.23
CA ASP A 415 -18.71 3.03 2.35
C ASP A 415 -18.89 1.70 1.62
N LEU A 416 -17.87 1.24 0.90
CA LEU A 416 -17.93 0.07 0.03
C LEU A 416 -16.79 -0.91 0.34
N ALA A 417 -17.10 -2.19 0.57
CA ALA A 417 -16.10 -3.25 0.54
C ALA A 417 -16.05 -3.86 -0.87
N MET A 418 -14.89 -3.76 -1.52
CA MET A 418 -14.66 -4.32 -2.85
C MET A 418 -13.91 -5.64 -2.75
N HIS A 419 -14.33 -6.61 -3.57
CA HIS A 419 -13.66 -7.91 -3.71
C HIS A 419 -13.90 -8.51 -5.12
N ALA A 420 -13.06 -9.47 -5.48
CA ALA A 420 -13.14 -10.27 -6.69
C ALA A 420 -13.85 -11.60 -6.40
N VAL A 421 -14.63 -12.10 -7.37
CA VAL A 421 -15.23 -13.45 -7.29
C VAL A 421 -14.17 -14.56 -7.30
N GLU A 422 -13.09 -14.40 -8.07
CA GLU A 422 -11.95 -15.32 -8.03
C GLU A 422 -10.99 -14.91 -6.90
N PRO A 423 -10.72 -15.76 -5.88
CA PRO A 423 -9.91 -15.39 -4.73
C PRO A 423 -8.49 -14.92 -5.07
N ARG A 424 -7.86 -15.48 -6.11
CA ARG A 424 -6.53 -14.99 -6.56
C ARG A 424 -6.60 -13.56 -7.08
N GLY A 425 -7.73 -13.14 -7.66
CA GLY A 425 -7.99 -11.76 -8.08
C GLY A 425 -7.99 -10.76 -6.92
N ASN A 426 -8.24 -11.20 -5.67
CA ASN A 426 -8.23 -10.32 -4.50
C ASN A 426 -6.86 -9.72 -4.21
N ALA A 427 -5.77 -10.31 -4.71
CA ALA A 427 -4.45 -9.66 -4.68
C ALA A 427 -4.43 -8.28 -5.35
N SER A 428 -5.38 -8.02 -6.26
CA SER A 428 -5.40 -6.80 -7.05
C SER A 428 -6.47 -5.80 -6.64
N VAL A 429 -7.60 -6.18 -6.02
CA VAL A 429 -8.75 -5.25 -5.87
C VAL A 429 -9.43 -5.24 -4.49
N ASN A 430 -9.02 -6.11 -3.57
CA ASN A 430 -9.68 -6.30 -2.28
C ASN A 430 -9.36 -5.16 -1.29
N GLN A 431 -10.35 -4.34 -0.94
CA GLN A 431 -10.18 -3.18 -0.04
C GLN A 431 -11.52 -2.56 0.39
N ASN A 432 -11.48 -1.68 1.41
CA ASN A 432 -12.56 -0.75 1.68
C ASN A 432 -12.35 0.58 0.93
N LEU A 433 -13.44 1.14 0.39
CA LEU A 433 -13.52 2.53 -0.08
C LEU A 433 -14.41 3.30 0.89
N MET A 434 -13.79 4.13 1.71
CA MET A 434 -14.46 4.84 2.81
C MET A 434 -14.81 6.28 2.42
N HIS A 435 -15.90 6.77 3.03
CA HIS A 435 -16.41 8.15 3.00
C HIS A 435 -16.64 8.70 1.59
N ILE A 436 -17.05 7.84 0.67
CA ILE A 436 -17.30 8.22 -0.72
C ILE A 436 -18.55 9.11 -0.77
N GLN A 437 -18.38 10.34 -1.23
CA GLN A 437 -19.48 11.21 -1.62
C GLN A 437 -19.60 11.28 -3.13
N ALA A 438 -20.68 10.73 -3.66
CA ALA A 438 -21.06 10.80 -5.06
C ALA A 438 -22.13 11.87 -5.27
N VAL A 439 -21.95 12.74 -6.26
CA VAL A 439 -22.87 13.85 -6.55
C VAL A 439 -23.36 13.78 -7.99
N GLY A 440 -24.63 14.08 -8.19
CA GLY A 440 -25.29 13.88 -9.47
C GLY A 440 -26.52 14.74 -9.67
N VAL A 441 -27.21 14.48 -10.78
CA VAL A 441 -28.49 15.10 -11.10
C VAL A 441 -29.58 14.05 -11.25
N VAL A 442 -30.82 14.45 -11.02
CA VAL A 442 -31.99 13.57 -11.08
C VAL A 442 -33.08 14.19 -11.94
N ASP A 443 -33.60 13.39 -12.87
CA ASP A 443 -34.78 13.72 -13.67
C ASP A 443 -36.00 12.94 -13.20
N VAL A 444 -37.16 13.58 -13.28
CA VAL A 444 -38.46 12.92 -13.10
C VAL A 444 -39.15 12.85 -14.47
N LYS A 445 -39.17 11.67 -15.08
CA LYS A 445 -39.82 11.45 -16.39
C LYS A 445 -40.66 10.17 -16.32
N ASP A 446 -41.88 10.24 -16.87
CA ASP A 446 -42.82 9.11 -16.94
C ASP A 446 -43.12 8.42 -15.59
N GLY A 447 -43.04 9.15 -14.48
CA GLY A 447 -43.27 8.63 -13.12
C GLY A 447 -42.10 7.85 -12.52
N ALA A 448 -40.94 7.81 -13.20
CA ALA A 448 -39.70 7.22 -12.71
C ALA A 448 -38.64 8.31 -12.44
N LEU A 449 -37.77 8.05 -11.47
CA LEU A 449 -36.60 8.89 -11.22
C LEU A 449 -35.42 8.34 -12.02
N THR A 450 -34.66 9.21 -12.67
CA THR A 450 -33.42 8.82 -13.37
C THR A 450 -32.26 9.64 -12.83
N PHE A 451 -31.34 8.96 -12.15
CA PHE A 451 -30.14 9.50 -11.55
C PHE A 451 -28.97 9.38 -12.53
N GLU A 452 -28.20 10.45 -12.65
CA GLU A 452 -26.87 10.44 -13.27
C GLU A 452 -25.87 10.97 -12.26
N VAL A 453 -24.97 10.11 -11.80
CA VAL A 453 -24.04 10.40 -10.71
C VAL A 453 -22.61 10.21 -11.21
N PHE A 454 -21.73 11.12 -10.80
CA PHE A 454 -20.31 11.05 -11.11
C PHE A 454 -19.45 11.09 -9.85
N ARG A 455 -18.43 10.24 -9.80
CA ARG A 455 -17.40 10.24 -8.77
C ARG A 455 -16.12 9.60 -9.31
N THR A 456 -14.97 10.22 -9.10
CA THR A 456 -13.70 9.51 -9.26
C THR A 456 -13.42 8.68 -8.00
N LEU A 457 -13.24 7.36 -8.17
CA LEU A 457 -12.76 6.45 -7.12
C LEU A 457 -11.27 6.22 -7.31
N GLU A 458 -10.56 6.08 -6.19
CA GLU A 458 -9.15 5.70 -6.17
C GLU A 458 -9.05 4.31 -5.55
N LEU A 459 -8.44 3.37 -6.26
CA LEU A 459 -8.30 1.98 -5.88
C LEU A 459 -6.83 1.67 -5.67
N ASP A 460 -6.50 1.01 -4.57
CA ASP A 460 -5.21 0.35 -4.39
C ASP A 460 -5.22 -0.96 -5.19
N VAL A 461 -4.18 -1.18 -6.00
CA VAL A 461 -4.00 -2.41 -6.78
C VAL A 461 -2.65 -3.06 -6.52
N LEU A 462 -2.54 -4.34 -6.88
CA LEU A 462 -1.33 -5.15 -6.66
C LEU A 462 -0.86 -5.10 -5.20
N SER A 463 -1.80 -5.37 -4.27
CA SER A 463 -1.58 -5.26 -2.83
C SER A 463 -1.01 -3.89 -2.41
N GLY A 464 -1.58 -2.79 -2.94
CA GLY A 464 -1.21 -1.43 -2.57
C GLY A 464 0.14 -0.96 -3.11
N ALA A 465 0.76 -1.71 -4.01
CA ALA A 465 1.98 -1.29 -4.69
C ALA A 465 1.73 -0.15 -5.69
N ALA A 466 0.51 -0.02 -6.21
CA ALA A 466 0.11 1.04 -7.11
C ALA A 466 -1.32 1.54 -6.83
N LYS A 467 -1.62 2.75 -7.30
CA LYS A 467 -2.94 3.37 -7.20
C LYS A 467 -3.57 3.60 -8.56
N VAL A 468 -4.89 3.50 -8.62
CA VAL A 468 -5.68 3.61 -9.85
C VAL A 468 -6.80 4.58 -9.63
N SER A 469 -6.97 5.54 -10.54
CA SER A 469 -8.16 6.38 -10.56
C SER A 469 -9.15 5.86 -11.60
N ALA A 470 -10.41 5.82 -11.21
CA ALA A 470 -11.51 5.30 -12.02
C ALA A 470 -12.67 6.28 -11.95
N ASP A 471 -13.09 6.81 -13.10
CA ASP A 471 -14.23 7.71 -13.17
C ASP A 471 -15.52 6.90 -13.20
N PHE A 472 -16.25 6.88 -12.09
CA PHE A 472 -17.54 6.24 -11.98
C PHE A 472 -18.66 7.17 -12.43
N ALA A 473 -19.17 6.92 -13.63
CA ALA A 473 -20.37 7.53 -14.20
C ALA A 473 -21.54 6.54 -14.19
N LEU A 474 -22.45 6.68 -13.24
CA LEU A 474 -23.56 5.74 -13.04
C LEU A 474 -24.89 6.38 -13.49
N GLY A 475 -25.57 5.71 -14.41
CA GLY A 475 -26.95 5.99 -14.80
C GLY A 475 -27.89 4.99 -14.14
N VAL A 476 -28.77 5.46 -13.25
CA VAL A 476 -29.68 4.61 -12.48
C VAL A 476 -31.10 5.07 -12.70
N ARG A 477 -31.99 4.16 -13.08
CA ARG A 477 -33.43 4.41 -13.06
C ARG A 477 -34.02 3.84 -11.79
N ALA A 478 -34.95 4.55 -11.15
CA ALA A 478 -35.76 4.05 -10.07
C ALA A 478 -37.21 3.82 -10.54
N ASP A 479 -37.70 2.60 -10.37
CA ASP A 479 -39.03 2.17 -10.77
C ASP A 479 -39.49 1.02 -9.85
N VAL A 480 -40.66 1.17 -9.22
CA VAL A 480 -41.17 0.18 -8.25
C VAL A 480 -41.53 -1.16 -8.88
N ASP A 481 -41.65 -1.20 -10.21
CA ASP A 481 -42.03 -2.40 -10.97
C ASP A 481 -40.83 -3.28 -11.37
N PHE A 482 -39.59 -2.92 -10.99
CA PHE A 482 -38.43 -3.77 -11.29
C PHE A 482 -38.48 -5.13 -10.58
N GLU A 483 -38.09 -6.18 -11.29
CA GLU A 483 -37.86 -7.50 -10.69
C GLU A 483 -36.68 -7.42 -9.72
N PHE A 484 -36.92 -7.84 -8.48
CA PHE A 484 -35.94 -7.78 -7.40
C PHE A 484 -35.69 -9.18 -6.84
N ASP A 485 -34.47 -9.70 -7.03
CA ASP A 485 -34.02 -10.98 -6.46
C ASP A 485 -33.34 -10.69 -5.10
N GLN A 486 -33.78 -11.42 -4.08
CA GLN A 486 -33.33 -11.29 -2.69
C GLN A 486 -32.62 -12.56 -2.19
N ILE A 487 -32.28 -13.47 -3.11
CA ILE A 487 -31.69 -14.77 -2.76
C ILE A 487 -30.17 -14.66 -2.75
N ASN A 488 -29.58 -14.94 -1.60
CA ASN A 488 -28.15 -15.21 -1.49
C ASN A 488 -27.86 -16.66 -1.86
N ARG A 489 -26.90 -16.90 -2.77
CA ARG A 489 -26.64 -18.22 -3.35
C ARG A 489 -25.33 -18.84 -2.91
N ASP A 490 -24.41 -18.02 -2.41
CA ASP A 490 -23.06 -18.42 -2.08
C ASP A 490 -22.91 -18.40 -0.56
N PRO A 491 -22.49 -19.50 0.08
CA PRO A 491 -22.21 -19.47 1.50
C PRO A 491 -20.86 -18.83 1.78
N LEU A 492 -20.77 -18.11 2.90
CA LEU A 492 -19.52 -17.54 3.39
C LEU A 492 -18.46 -18.65 3.64
N GLN A 493 -17.27 -18.48 3.08
CA GLN A 493 -16.13 -19.41 3.18
C GLN A 493 -14.81 -18.67 3.37
N ALA A 494 -13.92 -19.21 4.19
CA ALA A 494 -12.55 -18.71 4.35
C ALA A 494 -11.66 -19.23 3.19
N THR A 495 -11.33 -18.36 2.25
CA THR A 495 -10.59 -18.71 1.01
C THR A 495 -9.07 -18.67 1.14
N GLY A 496 -8.54 -17.96 2.14
CA GLY A 496 -7.12 -17.90 2.46
C GLY A 496 -6.86 -17.31 3.84
N SER A 497 -5.64 -17.44 4.34
CA SER A 497 -5.20 -16.79 5.58
C SER A 497 -3.73 -16.42 5.53
N PHE A 498 -3.33 -15.50 6.42
CA PHE A 498 -1.95 -15.19 6.73
C PHE A 498 -1.85 -14.95 8.25
N PRO A 499 -1.11 -15.76 9.02
CA PRO A 499 -0.41 -16.96 8.58
C PRO A 499 -1.33 -18.06 8.01
N GLU A 500 -0.75 -18.95 7.23
CA GLU A 500 -1.42 -20.18 6.78
C GLU A 500 -1.61 -21.16 7.95
N HIS A 501 -2.60 -22.04 7.86
CA HIS A 501 -2.81 -23.06 8.88
C HIS A 501 -1.62 -24.02 8.97
N ASN A 502 -1.07 -24.18 10.18
CA ASN A 502 0.18 -24.84 10.55
C ASN A 502 1.47 -24.17 10.05
N GLN A 503 1.43 -22.88 9.69
CA GLN A 503 2.65 -22.14 9.39
C GLN A 503 3.53 -22.00 10.64
N THR A 504 4.85 -22.12 10.44
CA THR A 504 5.87 -21.93 11.47
C THR A 504 6.63 -20.62 11.25
N GLN A 505 7.43 -20.20 12.24
CA GLN A 505 8.25 -18.98 12.18
C GLN A 505 7.45 -17.72 11.79
N VAL A 506 6.21 -17.62 12.28
CA VAL A 506 5.39 -16.42 12.11
C VAL A 506 5.97 -15.29 12.96
N GLU A 507 6.16 -14.12 12.36
CA GLU A 507 6.63 -12.93 13.07
C GLU A 507 5.63 -12.56 14.20
N PRO A 508 6.06 -12.46 15.46
CA PRO A 508 5.15 -12.20 16.58
C PRO A 508 4.49 -10.81 16.55
N SER A 509 5.05 -9.85 15.82
CA SER A 509 4.54 -8.49 15.69
C SER A 509 3.54 -8.29 14.54
N ASN A 510 3.28 -9.33 13.72
CA ASN A 510 2.41 -9.21 12.55
C ASN A 510 0.91 -9.29 12.89
N ASN A 511 0.10 -8.70 12.00
CA ASN A 511 -1.34 -8.93 11.97
C ASN A 511 -1.63 -10.34 11.43
N ILE A 512 -2.74 -10.92 11.89
CA ILE A 512 -3.33 -12.13 11.31
C ILE A 512 -4.47 -11.70 10.36
N ILE A 513 -4.52 -12.27 9.17
CA ILE A 513 -5.49 -11.94 8.12
C ILE A 513 -6.22 -13.21 7.73
N VAL A 514 -7.55 -13.14 7.63
CA VAL A 514 -8.38 -14.21 7.09
C VAL A 514 -9.18 -13.65 5.92
N VAL A 515 -9.04 -14.25 4.75
CA VAL A 515 -9.65 -13.79 3.50
C VAL A 515 -10.90 -14.61 3.23
N PHE A 516 -12.04 -13.95 3.09
CA PHE A 516 -13.31 -14.58 2.76
C PHE A 516 -13.66 -14.35 1.27
N ASN A 517 -14.60 -15.16 0.76
CA ASN A 517 -15.15 -14.99 -0.59
C ASN A 517 -15.98 -13.71 -0.74
N GLU A 518 -16.42 -13.11 0.37
CA GLU A 518 -17.23 -11.90 0.43
C GLU A 518 -17.04 -11.18 1.79
N PRO A 519 -17.47 -9.90 1.92
CA PRO A 519 -17.36 -9.15 3.17
C PRO A 519 -18.14 -9.80 4.31
N VAL A 520 -17.53 -9.80 5.50
CA VAL A 520 -18.07 -10.38 6.73
C VAL A 520 -18.82 -9.29 7.52
N SER A 521 -20.00 -9.63 8.01
CA SER A 521 -20.80 -8.75 8.86
C SER A 521 -20.14 -8.51 10.22
N ALA A 522 -20.39 -7.34 10.81
CA ALA A 522 -19.96 -7.03 12.17
C ALA A 522 -20.55 -7.99 13.22
N GLN A 523 -21.69 -8.64 12.92
CA GLN A 523 -22.30 -9.63 13.79
C GLN A 523 -21.47 -10.92 13.84
N GLY A 524 -21.14 -11.38 15.04
CA GLY A 524 -20.38 -12.63 15.26
C GLY A 524 -18.87 -12.41 15.33
N MET A 525 -18.37 -11.23 14.95
CA MET A 525 -16.94 -10.90 15.04
C MET A 525 -16.42 -10.94 16.49
N GLU A 526 -17.29 -10.73 17.49
CA GLU A 526 -16.96 -10.84 18.91
C GLU A 526 -16.59 -12.27 19.36
N GLN A 527 -16.90 -13.28 18.54
CA GLN A 527 -16.53 -14.68 18.80
C GLN A 527 -15.17 -15.07 18.23
N VAL A 528 -14.61 -14.23 17.36
CA VAL A 528 -13.26 -14.43 16.85
C VAL A 528 -12.29 -14.22 18.00
N GLN A 529 -11.60 -15.28 18.42
CA GLN A 529 -10.73 -15.27 19.59
C GLN A 529 -9.39 -15.92 19.26
N LEU A 530 -8.32 -15.31 19.74
CA LEU A 530 -6.97 -15.84 19.65
C LEU A 530 -6.57 -16.44 20.99
N PHE A 531 -6.05 -17.66 20.98
CA PHE A 531 -5.59 -18.36 22.18
C PHE A 531 -4.14 -18.78 22.05
N ARG A 532 -3.41 -18.71 23.16
CA ARG A 532 -2.17 -19.47 23.32
C ARG A 532 -2.53 -20.94 23.53
N GLN A 533 -1.90 -21.89 22.85
CA GLN A 533 -2.37 -23.28 22.85
C GLN A 533 -2.39 -23.96 24.23
N ASP A 534 -1.51 -23.54 25.14
CA ASP A 534 -1.40 -24.03 26.52
C ASP A 534 -2.22 -23.19 27.53
N SER A 535 -2.96 -22.18 27.05
CA SER A 535 -3.82 -21.31 27.84
C SER A 535 -5.27 -21.40 27.35
N SER A 536 -6.23 -21.22 28.27
CA SER A 536 -7.64 -21.01 27.93
C SER A 536 -8.04 -19.54 28.01
N GLU A 537 -7.11 -18.65 28.33
CA GLU A 537 -7.33 -17.20 28.36
C GLU A 537 -7.09 -16.63 26.96
N PRO A 538 -8.05 -15.87 26.39
CA PRO A 538 -7.87 -15.27 25.08
C PRO A 538 -6.82 -14.15 25.12
N VAL A 539 -6.03 -14.06 24.07
CA VAL A 539 -5.12 -12.94 23.83
C VAL A 539 -5.95 -11.70 23.50
N PRO A 540 -5.67 -10.53 24.11
CA PRO A 540 -6.32 -9.29 23.73
C PRO A 540 -6.04 -8.90 22.26
N ILE A 541 -7.09 -8.88 21.45
CA ILE A 541 -7.04 -8.58 20.01
C ILE A 541 -8.09 -7.54 19.63
N GLN A 542 -7.84 -6.83 18.53
CA GLN A 542 -8.83 -6.08 17.78
C GLN A 542 -9.15 -6.83 16.49
N VAL A 543 -10.43 -6.96 16.14
CA VAL A 543 -10.89 -7.61 14.90
C VAL A 543 -11.59 -6.58 14.05
N ARG A 544 -11.20 -6.45 12.78
CA ARG A 544 -11.76 -5.45 11.84
C ARG A 544 -12.00 -6.07 10.47
N SER A 545 -12.98 -5.55 9.74
CA SER A 545 -13.23 -5.92 8.35
C SER A 545 -12.57 -4.93 7.38
N SER A 546 -11.94 -5.45 6.33
CA SER A 546 -11.34 -4.68 5.24
C SER A 546 -11.54 -5.39 3.92
N GLY A 547 -12.46 -4.89 3.09
CA GLY A 547 -12.90 -5.62 1.90
C GLY A 547 -13.55 -6.94 2.30
N SER A 548 -13.07 -8.05 1.75
CA SER A 548 -13.44 -9.42 2.20
C SER A 548 -12.48 -10.00 3.25
N ASN A 549 -11.57 -9.20 3.82
CA ASN A 549 -10.64 -9.65 4.86
C ASN A 549 -11.18 -9.38 6.25
N LEU A 550 -10.92 -10.29 7.19
CA LEU A 550 -10.82 -9.97 8.61
C LEU A 550 -9.35 -9.76 8.97
N VAL A 551 -9.05 -8.62 9.56
CA VAL A 551 -7.74 -8.26 10.11
C VAL A 551 -7.80 -8.36 11.62
N ILE A 552 -7.00 -9.24 12.19
CA ILE A 552 -6.87 -9.50 13.61
C ILE A 552 -5.53 -8.92 14.06
N THR A 553 -5.60 -7.88 14.90
CA THR A 553 -4.45 -7.15 15.43
C THR A 553 -4.31 -7.41 16.94
N PRO A 554 -3.28 -8.15 17.37
CA PRO A 554 -2.93 -8.24 18.79
C PRO A 554 -2.57 -6.88 19.37
N PHE A 555 -3.05 -6.57 20.59
CA PHE A 555 -2.70 -5.29 21.25
C PHE A 555 -1.24 -5.26 21.73
N SER A 556 -0.70 -6.41 22.11
CA SER A 556 0.73 -6.59 22.40
C SER A 556 1.37 -7.50 21.35
N GLU A 557 2.69 -7.46 21.24
CA GLU A 557 3.41 -8.48 20.48
C GLU A 557 3.08 -9.87 21.04
N LEU A 558 2.97 -10.89 20.18
CA LEU A 558 2.80 -12.28 20.63
C LEU A 558 4.10 -12.79 21.28
N ASP A 559 3.98 -13.78 22.16
CA ASP A 559 5.14 -14.45 22.76
C ASP A 559 5.90 -15.20 21.65
N ALA A 560 7.23 -15.06 21.62
CA ALA A 560 8.09 -15.78 20.69
C ALA A 560 8.16 -17.29 21.00
N GLY A 561 8.25 -18.14 19.98
CA GLY A 561 8.42 -19.59 20.10
C GLY A 561 7.18 -20.34 20.63
N VAL A 562 6.02 -19.70 20.54
CA VAL A 562 4.76 -20.18 21.10
C VAL A 562 3.75 -20.49 20.00
N ARG A 563 2.98 -21.57 20.22
CA ARG A 563 1.87 -21.99 19.37
C ARG A 563 0.59 -21.25 19.72
N TYR A 564 -0.05 -20.66 18.71
CA TYR A 564 -1.31 -19.95 18.81
C TYR A 564 -2.40 -20.62 17.98
N GLN A 565 -3.65 -20.41 18.40
CA GLN A 565 -4.85 -20.86 17.70
C GLN A 565 -5.83 -19.68 17.60
N LEU A 566 -6.13 -19.26 16.37
CA LEU A 566 -7.24 -18.37 16.08
C LEU A 566 -8.49 -19.22 15.85
N ASP A 567 -9.53 -18.99 16.65
CA ASP A 567 -10.86 -19.57 16.49
C ASP A 567 -11.78 -18.52 15.85
N LEU A 568 -12.40 -18.85 14.72
CA LEU A 568 -13.31 -17.96 14.01
C LEU A 568 -14.72 -17.93 14.61
N GLY A 569 -15.08 -18.91 15.44
CA GLY A 569 -16.47 -19.12 15.88
C GLY A 569 -17.39 -19.59 14.75
N ASP A 570 -18.66 -19.86 15.08
CA ASP A 570 -19.68 -20.38 14.16
C ASP A 570 -20.80 -19.37 13.84
N GLU A 571 -20.74 -18.16 14.41
CA GLU A 571 -21.73 -17.10 14.20
C GLU A 571 -21.33 -16.06 13.15
N LEU A 572 -20.14 -16.16 12.54
CA LEU A 572 -19.75 -15.30 11.42
C LEU A 572 -20.70 -15.49 10.23
N LYS A 573 -21.08 -14.37 9.63
CA LYS A 573 -21.99 -14.30 8.48
C LYS A 573 -21.47 -13.33 7.44
N ASP A 574 -21.88 -13.52 6.19
CA ASP A 574 -21.71 -12.50 5.17
C ASP A 574 -22.55 -11.25 5.48
N MET A 575 -22.35 -10.22 4.65
CA MET A 575 -23.09 -8.97 4.74
C MET A 575 -24.40 -8.95 3.94
N ASP A 576 -24.86 -10.05 3.33
CA ASP A 576 -26.11 -10.00 2.57
C ASP A 576 -27.28 -9.60 3.49
N ILE A 577 -28.02 -8.57 3.08
CA ILE A 577 -29.10 -8.00 3.91
C ILE A 577 -30.34 -8.88 3.95
N TYR A 578 -30.59 -9.68 2.91
CA TYR A 578 -31.85 -10.40 2.74
C TYR A 578 -31.77 -11.84 3.25
N GLU A 579 -30.72 -12.56 2.84
CA GLU A 579 -30.46 -13.94 3.25
C GLU A 579 -28.99 -14.10 3.67
N PRO A 580 -28.57 -13.54 4.83
CA PRO A 580 -27.19 -13.67 5.27
C PRO A 580 -26.78 -15.12 5.50
N SER A 581 -25.68 -15.57 4.88
CA SER A 581 -25.18 -16.93 5.01
C SER A 581 -24.14 -17.03 6.12
N HIS A 582 -24.27 -18.07 6.95
CA HIS A 582 -23.26 -18.40 7.95
C HIS A 582 -21.99 -18.97 7.32
N LEU A 583 -20.86 -18.77 8.01
CA LEU A 583 -19.58 -19.39 7.69
C LEU A 583 -19.73 -20.92 7.61
N GLN A 584 -19.34 -21.48 6.47
CA GLN A 584 -19.25 -22.91 6.28
C GLN A 584 -17.81 -23.39 6.36
N PHE A 585 -17.58 -24.39 7.19
CA PHE A 585 -16.30 -25.09 7.26
C PHE A 585 -16.27 -26.21 6.23
N VAL A 586 -15.40 -26.07 5.24
CA VAL A 586 -15.27 -27.03 4.14
C VAL A 586 -13.83 -27.54 4.04
N PRO A 587 -13.61 -28.86 3.80
CA PRO A 587 -12.26 -29.37 3.59
C PRO A 587 -11.55 -28.63 2.44
N GLY A 588 -10.32 -28.19 2.68
CA GLY A 588 -9.54 -27.38 1.72
C GLY A 588 -9.85 -25.87 1.72
N ASP A 589 -10.66 -25.38 2.66
CA ASP A 589 -10.68 -23.95 3.03
C ASP A 589 -9.42 -23.55 3.81
N ALA A 590 -9.28 -22.26 4.16
CA ALA A 590 -8.12 -21.75 4.89
C ALA A 590 -7.93 -22.35 6.30
N THR A 591 -8.98 -22.97 6.85
CA THR A 591 -9.00 -23.60 8.18
C THR A 591 -8.94 -25.14 8.12
N ASP A 592 -8.79 -25.70 6.91
CA ASP A 592 -8.97 -27.12 6.59
C ASP A 592 -10.29 -27.70 7.13
N GLY A 593 -11.36 -26.90 7.11
CA GLY A 593 -12.69 -27.26 7.56
C GLY A 593 -12.86 -27.37 9.08
N THR A 594 -11.95 -26.78 9.87
CA THR A 594 -12.03 -26.80 11.34
C THR A 594 -12.58 -25.52 11.95
N GLY A 595 -12.60 -24.41 11.19
CA GLY A 595 -12.85 -23.07 11.73
C GLY A 595 -11.70 -22.50 12.54
N GLN A 596 -10.55 -23.17 12.58
CA GLN A 596 -9.39 -22.80 13.37
C GLN A 596 -8.14 -22.64 12.50
N ILE A 597 -7.39 -21.57 12.74
CA ILE A 597 -6.06 -21.34 12.15
C ILE A 597 -5.04 -21.50 13.27
N VAL A 598 -4.13 -22.46 13.11
CA VAL A 598 -3.10 -22.75 14.11
C VAL A 598 -1.75 -22.37 13.53
N PHE A 599 -0.87 -21.73 14.28
CA PHE A 599 0.44 -21.33 13.80
C PHE A 599 1.45 -21.23 14.95
N ASP A 600 2.73 -21.30 14.61
CA ASP A 600 3.85 -21.21 15.54
C ASP A 600 4.63 -19.92 15.28
N THR A 601 4.77 -19.09 16.31
CA THR A 601 5.59 -17.87 16.26
C THR A 601 7.08 -18.22 16.22
N ALA A 602 7.90 -17.36 15.62
CA ALA A 602 9.36 -17.53 15.60
C ALA A 602 9.92 -17.55 17.04
N SER A 603 10.81 -18.51 17.34
CA SER A 603 11.43 -18.67 18.69
C SER A 603 12.40 -17.54 19.01
N TYR A 604 13.17 -17.11 18.02
CA TYR A 604 14.35 -16.25 18.19
C TYR A 604 15.40 -16.78 19.18
N ALA A 605 15.25 -17.99 19.71
CA ALA A 605 16.26 -18.62 20.53
C ALA A 605 17.51 -18.89 19.69
N ALA A 606 18.66 -18.72 20.32
CA ALA A 606 19.97 -19.04 19.75
C ALA A 606 20.60 -20.18 20.55
N ASN A 607 21.42 -20.98 19.89
CA ASN A 607 22.22 -22.01 20.55
C ASN A 607 23.19 -21.38 21.58
N ASP A 608 23.57 -22.13 22.61
CA ASP A 608 24.44 -21.63 23.70
C ASP A 608 25.80 -21.09 23.20
N ASP A 609 26.28 -21.56 22.05
CA ASP A 609 27.53 -21.20 21.39
C ASP A 609 27.35 -20.29 20.17
N ALA A 610 26.12 -19.86 19.86
CA ALA A 610 25.84 -18.98 18.73
C ALA A 610 26.49 -17.60 18.91
N PRO A 611 26.96 -16.98 17.81
CA PRO A 611 27.53 -15.65 17.85
C PRO A 611 26.47 -14.58 18.15
N VAL A 612 26.89 -13.47 18.76
CA VAL A 612 26.02 -12.32 19.02
C VAL A 612 26.28 -11.25 17.96
N LEU A 613 25.31 -11.03 17.08
CA LEU A 613 25.40 -10.03 16.02
C LEU A 613 24.57 -8.78 16.35
N PRO A 614 25.09 -7.58 16.09
CA PRO A 614 24.32 -6.34 16.10
C PRO A 614 23.37 -6.29 14.88
N PRO A 615 22.30 -5.48 14.94
CA PRO A 615 21.44 -5.28 13.78
C PRO A 615 22.19 -4.55 12.67
N VAL A 616 21.86 -4.82 11.41
CA VAL A 616 22.31 -4.04 10.25
C VAL A 616 21.13 -3.64 9.37
N VAL A 617 21.36 -2.70 8.46
CA VAL A 617 20.41 -2.39 7.39
C VAL A 617 20.57 -3.41 6.25
N LEU A 618 19.52 -4.18 6.00
CA LEU A 618 19.42 -5.08 4.84
C LEU A 618 18.97 -4.33 3.58
N GLY A 619 17.93 -3.52 3.76
CA GLY A 619 17.23 -2.79 2.71
C GLY A 619 17.22 -1.30 3.01
N LEU A 620 17.71 -0.46 2.09
CA LEU A 620 17.60 1.00 2.16
C LEU A 620 17.12 1.58 0.83
N TYR A 621 16.03 2.34 0.84
CA TYR A 621 15.60 3.12 -0.31
C TYR A 621 15.38 4.59 0.07
N PRO A 622 15.95 5.56 -0.68
CA PRO A 622 17.03 5.36 -1.66
C PRO A 622 18.34 5.01 -0.96
N GLY A 623 19.21 4.20 -1.58
CA GLY A 623 20.57 3.97 -1.08
C GLY A 623 20.93 2.50 -0.87
N ILE A 624 21.87 2.27 0.06
CA ILE A 624 22.37 0.97 0.50
C ILE A 624 22.71 1.02 2.00
N GLY A 625 22.57 -0.11 2.70
CA GLY A 625 22.71 -0.23 4.15
C GLY A 625 24.13 -0.18 4.74
N CYS A 626 25.11 0.47 4.10
CA CYS A 626 26.50 0.58 4.59
C CYS A 626 26.98 2.04 4.55
N ALA A 627 27.92 2.39 5.44
CA ALA A 627 28.66 3.64 5.32
C ALA A 627 29.42 3.67 3.99
N LEU A 628 29.48 4.85 3.34
CA LEU A 628 30.07 4.99 2.00
C LEU A 628 31.32 5.86 2.01
N GLU A 629 32.37 5.43 1.31
CA GLU A 629 33.56 6.20 0.96
C GLU A 629 33.62 6.51 -0.55
N ASP A 630 34.55 7.37 -0.97
CA ASP A 630 34.73 7.80 -2.38
C ASP A 630 33.45 8.36 -3.03
N ARG A 631 32.61 9.01 -2.23
CA ARG A 631 31.35 9.62 -2.68
C ARG A 631 31.61 10.82 -3.60
N GLY A 632 30.82 10.94 -4.66
CA GLY A 632 30.85 12.09 -5.56
C GLY A 632 31.94 12.04 -6.63
N VAL A 633 32.64 10.91 -6.79
CA VAL A 633 33.60 10.69 -7.89
C VAL A 633 32.88 10.74 -9.24
N GLU A 634 33.43 11.48 -10.21
CA GLU A 634 32.81 11.65 -11.53
C GLU A 634 33.16 10.51 -12.50
N GLN A 635 32.15 9.91 -13.13
CA GLN A 635 32.29 8.88 -14.19
C GLN A 635 31.33 9.15 -15.36
N GLN A 636 31.51 8.48 -16.50
CA GLN A 636 30.61 8.59 -17.66
C GLN A 636 29.57 7.46 -17.67
N ASP A 637 28.30 7.78 -17.91
CA ASP A 637 27.22 6.80 -18.10
C ASP A 637 27.22 6.15 -19.49
N ALA A 638 26.29 5.22 -19.72
CA ALA A 638 26.10 4.55 -21.01
C ALA A 638 25.79 5.50 -22.18
N GLN A 639 25.28 6.70 -21.89
CA GLN A 639 24.93 7.74 -22.85
C GLN A 639 26.05 8.80 -23.01
N GLY A 640 27.14 8.68 -22.26
CA GLY A 640 28.29 9.59 -22.25
C GLY A 640 28.13 10.84 -21.38
N ASN A 641 27.11 10.93 -20.53
CA ASN A 641 26.94 12.01 -19.57
C ASN A 641 27.83 11.80 -18.35
N THR A 642 28.29 12.89 -17.73
CA THR A 642 29.06 12.83 -16.48
C THR A 642 28.13 12.70 -15.28
N LEU A 643 28.32 11.66 -14.48
CA LEU A 643 27.59 11.35 -13.26
C LEU A 643 28.51 11.44 -12.04
N LYS A 644 27.96 11.83 -10.89
CA LYS A 644 28.63 11.75 -9.59
C LYS A 644 28.24 10.45 -8.90
N MET A 645 29.15 9.48 -8.88
CA MET A 645 28.93 8.17 -8.30
C MET A 645 28.62 8.26 -6.80
N ALA A 646 27.81 7.33 -6.29
CA ALA A 646 27.38 7.35 -4.90
C ALA A 646 28.49 6.93 -3.92
N GLY A 647 29.50 6.20 -4.38
CA GLY A 647 30.63 5.71 -3.58
C GLY A 647 30.68 4.19 -3.52
N ARG A 648 31.41 3.64 -2.55
CA ARG A 648 31.43 2.19 -2.21
C ARG A 648 31.35 2.01 -0.70
N CYS A 649 30.96 0.82 -0.24
CA CYS A 649 30.93 0.54 1.20
C CYS A 649 32.32 0.73 1.82
N VAL A 650 32.36 1.36 2.99
CA VAL A 650 33.54 1.38 3.87
C VAL A 650 33.93 -0.07 4.14
N GLY A 651 35.23 -0.33 4.05
CA GLY A 651 35.73 -1.68 4.12
C GLY A 651 35.57 -2.50 2.83
N GLY A 652 35.15 -1.93 1.70
CA GLY A 652 35.37 -2.53 0.39
C GLY A 652 36.85 -2.49 -0.04
N LEU A 653 37.19 -3.13 -1.15
CA LEU A 653 38.52 -2.99 -1.75
C LEU A 653 38.63 -1.68 -2.55
N GLU A 654 39.86 -1.16 -2.72
CA GLU A 654 40.11 0.07 -3.49
C GLU A 654 39.73 -0.05 -4.98
N ASP A 655 39.67 -1.26 -5.51
CA ASP A 655 39.26 -1.57 -6.88
C ASP A 655 37.78 -1.99 -7.01
N ASP A 656 37.01 -1.99 -5.92
CA ASP A 656 35.57 -2.17 -5.99
C ASP A 656 34.91 -1.05 -6.81
N SER A 657 34.04 -1.45 -7.73
CA SER A 657 33.21 -0.54 -8.52
C SER A 657 32.34 0.36 -7.65
N LEU A 658 32.21 1.63 -8.07
CA LEU A 658 31.38 2.59 -7.36
C LEU A 658 29.90 2.42 -7.73
N TYR A 659 29.03 2.55 -6.74
CA TYR A 659 27.58 2.53 -6.94
C TYR A 659 27.12 3.67 -7.85
N TYR A 660 26.17 3.34 -8.73
CA TYR A 660 25.45 4.31 -9.56
C TYR A 660 24.74 5.35 -8.66
N PRO A 661 24.57 6.62 -9.10
CA PRO A 661 23.86 7.63 -8.31
C PRO A 661 22.49 7.13 -7.84
N PHE A 662 22.12 7.47 -6.61
CA PHE A 662 20.81 7.12 -6.06
C PHE A 662 19.74 8.13 -6.48
N PHE A 663 18.54 7.63 -6.75
CA PHE A 663 17.38 8.44 -7.14
C PHE A 663 16.22 8.17 -6.20
N TYR A 664 15.48 9.22 -5.87
CA TYR A 664 14.28 9.13 -5.07
C TYR A 664 13.07 9.55 -5.90
N ASP A 665 12.19 8.61 -6.18
CA ASP A 665 10.93 8.84 -6.86
C ASP A 665 9.91 9.38 -5.84
N LEU A 666 9.32 10.54 -6.14
CA LEU A 666 8.37 11.21 -5.24
C LEU A 666 7.11 10.38 -4.92
N SER A 667 6.81 9.33 -5.69
CA SER A 667 5.71 8.40 -5.42
C SER A 667 6.02 7.35 -4.35
N ARG A 668 7.30 7.20 -3.94
CA ARG A 668 7.77 6.08 -3.11
C ARG A 668 8.15 6.54 -1.69
N PRO A 669 7.91 5.73 -0.65
CA PRO A 669 8.37 6.05 0.70
C PRO A 669 9.88 5.87 0.82
N ILE A 670 10.54 6.66 1.67
CA ILE A 670 11.90 6.33 2.15
C ILE A 670 11.75 5.15 3.11
N GLU A 671 12.52 4.08 2.91
CA GLU A 671 12.32 2.83 3.65
C GLU A 671 13.65 2.22 4.10
N VAL A 672 13.68 1.76 5.35
CA VAL A 672 14.82 1.04 5.95
C VAL A 672 14.32 -0.27 6.54
N SER A 673 14.95 -1.38 6.19
CA SER A 673 14.62 -2.72 6.67
C SER A 673 15.85 -3.38 7.32
N PHE A 674 15.62 -4.12 8.40
CA PHE A 674 16.65 -4.68 9.27
C PHE A 674 16.63 -6.21 9.25
N ASN A 675 17.75 -6.84 9.64
CA ASN A 675 17.88 -8.30 9.70
C ASN A 675 17.28 -8.95 10.95
N MET A 676 16.93 -8.14 11.95
CA MET A 676 16.37 -8.60 13.20
C MET A 676 15.40 -7.56 13.77
N PRO A 677 14.47 -7.95 14.67
CA PRO A 677 13.57 -7.02 15.32
C PRO A 677 14.31 -5.92 16.10
N MET A 678 13.87 -4.69 15.88
CA MET A 678 14.42 -3.45 16.42
C MET A 678 13.55 -2.88 17.53
N ASP A 679 14.15 -2.08 18.42
CA ASP A 679 13.42 -1.28 19.41
C ASP A 679 12.81 -0.05 18.73
N LEU A 680 11.48 -0.01 18.63
CA LEU A 680 10.74 1.07 18.00
C LEU A 680 10.99 2.43 18.65
N THR A 681 11.32 2.49 19.95
CA THR A 681 11.60 3.75 20.66
C THR A 681 12.88 4.43 20.19
N THR A 682 13.77 3.68 19.53
CA THR A 682 15.01 4.21 18.94
C THR A 682 14.83 4.71 17.52
N MET A 683 13.70 4.38 16.88
CA MET A 683 13.37 4.78 15.51
C MET A 683 12.88 6.24 15.43
N THR A 684 13.80 7.16 15.70
CA THR A 684 13.55 8.59 15.89
C THR A 684 14.22 9.44 14.82
N PHE A 685 13.61 10.58 14.51
CA PHE A 685 14.15 11.55 13.56
C PHE A 685 14.82 12.73 14.25
N GLY A 686 15.93 13.18 13.67
CA GLY A 686 16.71 14.31 14.14
C GLY A 686 16.93 15.37 13.08
N GLN A 687 17.86 16.27 13.35
CA GLN A 687 18.31 17.31 12.42
C GLN A 687 19.75 17.02 12.00
N ILE A 688 20.06 17.14 10.72
CA ILE A 688 21.43 17.00 10.23
C ILE A 688 22.32 18.07 10.86
N ALA A 689 23.49 17.64 11.33
CA ALA A 689 24.50 18.50 11.90
C ALA A 689 25.10 19.43 10.83
N ALA A 690 25.76 20.50 11.28
CA ALA A 690 26.31 21.53 10.38
C ALA A 690 27.38 21.01 9.40
N ASP A 691 28.06 19.90 9.72
CA ASP A 691 29.03 19.23 8.85
C ASP A 691 28.40 18.25 7.85
N GLY A 692 27.11 17.98 7.97
CA GLY A 692 26.38 17.03 7.14
C GLY A 692 26.77 15.57 7.33
N GLN A 693 27.38 15.21 8.48
CA GLN A 693 27.90 13.86 8.76
C GLN A 693 27.10 13.08 9.81
N SER A 694 26.18 13.73 10.54
CA SER A 694 25.45 13.12 11.65
C SER A 694 24.06 13.74 11.84
N CYS A 695 23.21 13.08 12.61
CA CYS A 695 21.92 13.57 13.05
C CYS A 695 21.94 13.93 14.55
N ASP A 696 21.56 15.15 14.86
CA ASP A 696 21.30 15.66 16.21
C ASP A 696 19.86 15.32 16.63
N GLY A 697 19.69 14.70 17.81
CA GLY A 697 18.38 14.50 18.43
C GLY A 697 17.58 13.27 17.95
N GLY A 698 18.07 12.54 16.95
CA GLY A 698 17.46 11.29 16.47
C GLY A 698 18.45 10.42 15.70
N ALA A 699 18.05 9.19 15.38
CA ALA A 699 18.89 8.20 14.71
C ALA A 699 19.01 8.41 13.19
N MET A 700 17.99 9.04 12.58
CA MET A 700 17.93 9.31 11.15
C MET A 700 17.46 10.74 10.86
N CYS A 701 17.94 11.36 9.79
CA CYS A 701 17.55 12.72 9.40
C CYS A 701 17.70 12.95 7.90
N LEU A 702 16.92 13.89 7.36
CA LEU A 702 16.90 14.26 5.95
C LEU A 702 17.11 15.77 5.82
N ALA A 703 17.90 16.20 4.84
CA ALA A 703 18.11 17.61 4.55
C ALA A 703 18.46 17.88 3.09
N GLN A 704 18.26 19.13 2.68
CA GLN A 704 18.76 19.70 1.43
C GLN A 704 19.94 20.64 1.70
N GLU A 705 20.98 20.60 0.89
CA GLU A 705 22.04 21.61 0.95
C GLU A 705 21.64 22.84 0.12
N VAL A 706 21.53 24.00 0.78
CA VAL A 706 21.18 25.29 0.13
C VAL A 706 22.20 26.34 0.52
N ASN A 707 22.95 26.85 -0.47
CA ASN A 707 24.00 27.85 -0.28
C ASN A 707 25.08 27.44 0.75
N GLY A 708 25.46 26.16 0.79
CA GLY A 708 26.47 25.62 1.71
C GLY A 708 25.99 25.43 3.15
N ASN A 709 24.67 25.48 3.40
CA ASN A 709 24.07 25.15 4.68
C ASN A 709 23.00 24.09 4.49
N TRP A 710 22.86 23.22 5.48
CA TRP A 710 21.81 22.22 5.49
C TRP A 710 20.48 22.81 5.95
N GLN A 711 19.44 22.62 5.14
CA GLN A 711 18.05 22.87 5.48
C GLN A 711 17.37 21.54 5.79
N ASN A 712 17.03 21.33 7.04
CA ASN A 712 16.40 20.10 7.51
C ASN A 712 14.98 19.94 6.97
N ILE A 713 14.61 18.71 6.68
CA ILE A 713 13.28 18.30 6.27
C ILE A 713 12.76 17.36 7.33
N ASP A 714 11.65 17.75 7.96
CA ASP A 714 11.01 16.93 8.97
C ASP A 714 10.41 15.66 8.33
N LEU A 715 10.48 14.57 9.08
CA LEU A 715 10.03 13.25 8.68
C LEU A 715 8.96 12.75 9.65
N SER A 716 7.97 12.07 9.11
CA SER A 716 6.99 11.26 9.84
C SER A 716 7.28 9.78 9.60
N ALA A 717 6.89 8.89 10.51
CA ALA A 717 7.23 7.46 10.40
C ALA A 717 6.05 6.52 10.56
N ARG A 718 5.97 5.53 9.68
CA ARG A 718 5.23 4.30 9.96
C ARG A 718 6.23 3.20 10.32
N ARG A 719 6.06 2.59 11.50
CA ARG A 719 7.04 1.67 12.09
C ARG A 719 6.50 0.25 12.24
N ASN A 720 7.41 -0.72 12.16
CA ASN A 720 7.26 -2.13 12.49
C ASN A 720 8.62 -2.63 13.00
N SER A 721 8.65 -3.70 13.80
CA SER A 721 9.89 -4.23 14.40
C SER A 721 11.01 -4.48 13.39
N LEU A 722 10.72 -4.84 12.14
CA LEU A 722 11.74 -5.10 11.11
C LEU A 722 11.96 -3.92 10.13
N ARG A 723 11.21 -2.83 10.26
CA ARG A 723 11.17 -1.78 9.22
C ARG A 723 10.68 -0.43 9.71
N ILE A 724 11.28 0.64 9.17
CA ILE A 724 10.73 2.00 9.20
C ILE A 724 10.46 2.53 7.79
N ARG A 725 9.27 3.11 7.59
CA ARG A 725 8.93 3.94 6.41
C ARG A 725 8.87 5.39 6.84
N ALA A 726 9.83 6.18 6.38
CA ALA A 726 9.89 7.61 6.61
C ALA A 726 9.20 8.38 5.47
N VAL A 727 8.37 9.34 5.84
CA VAL A 727 7.64 10.20 4.91
C VAL A 727 8.07 11.64 5.14
N PRO A 728 8.66 12.32 4.15
CA PRO A 728 8.98 13.74 4.24
C PRO A 728 7.73 14.60 4.32
N ALA A 729 7.85 15.77 4.95
CA ALA A 729 6.79 16.77 4.95
C ALA A 729 6.29 17.05 3.50
N PRO A 730 4.98 17.17 3.26
CA PRO A 730 4.44 17.40 1.92
C PRO A 730 5.10 18.59 1.23
N ASN A 731 5.37 18.46 -0.07
CA ASN A 731 5.99 19.50 -0.92
C ASN A 731 7.39 19.97 -0.49
N SER A 732 8.05 19.29 0.46
CA SER A 732 9.42 19.64 0.88
C SER A 732 10.51 19.11 -0.07
N ILE A 733 10.19 18.05 -0.81
CA ILE A 733 11.08 17.45 -1.81
C ILE A 733 10.60 17.85 -3.20
N VAL A 734 11.51 18.40 -4.00
CA VAL A 734 11.25 18.91 -5.35
C VAL A 734 12.08 18.12 -6.34
N ALA A 735 11.44 17.57 -7.36
CA ALA A 735 12.11 16.83 -8.43
C ALA A 735 13.24 17.65 -9.07
N GLY A 736 14.38 17.00 -9.29
CA GLY A 736 15.61 17.60 -9.85
C GLY A 736 16.56 18.21 -8.82
N ASN A 737 16.16 18.32 -7.54
CA ASN A 737 17.06 18.75 -6.47
C ASN A 737 17.78 17.56 -5.80
N ASP A 738 18.93 17.86 -5.19
CA ASP A 738 19.74 16.91 -4.44
C ASP A 738 19.47 16.99 -2.94
N TYR A 739 19.45 15.83 -2.27
CA TYR A 739 19.14 15.67 -0.85
C TYR A 739 20.11 14.68 -0.20
N ARG A 740 20.23 14.75 1.13
CA ARG A 740 21.02 13.81 1.94
C ARG A 740 20.19 13.19 3.04
N LEU A 741 20.17 11.86 3.06
CA LEU A 741 19.73 11.04 4.18
C LEU A 741 20.94 10.62 5.02
N VAL A 742 20.83 10.73 6.34
CA VAL A 742 21.86 10.30 7.29
C VAL A 742 21.26 9.31 8.28
N ILE A 743 21.94 8.17 8.49
CA ILE A 743 21.68 7.24 9.59
C ILE A 743 22.94 7.18 10.45
N ASN A 744 22.81 7.48 11.74
CA ASN A 744 23.95 7.50 12.65
C ASN A 744 24.47 6.08 12.93
N GLY A 745 25.80 5.93 12.90
CA GLY A 745 26.50 4.72 13.34
C GLY A 745 27.02 4.78 14.78
N GLY A 746 26.93 5.93 15.47
CA GLY A 746 27.21 6.03 16.91
C GLY A 746 28.66 6.33 17.30
N ASP A 747 29.62 6.33 16.37
CA ASP A 747 31.02 6.72 16.59
C ASP A 747 31.19 8.15 17.15
N ASP A 748 30.18 8.99 16.91
CA ASP A 748 30.09 10.39 17.31
C ASP A 748 29.26 10.62 18.59
N GLY A 749 28.78 9.53 19.21
CA GLY A 749 27.96 9.57 20.43
C GLY A 749 26.52 10.05 20.21
N LYS A 750 26.03 10.06 18.97
CA LYS A 750 24.66 10.43 18.64
C LYS A 750 23.67 9.29 18.89
N PRO A 751 22.36 9.57 18.93
CA PRO A 751 21.34 8.52 18.95
C PRO A 751 21.45 7.61 17.73
N VAL A 752 21.18 6.32 17.90
CA VAL A 752 21.30 5.27 16.87
C VAL A 752 20.08 4.35 16.95
N PHE A 753 19.79 3.62 15.88
CA PHE A 753 18.86 2.50 15.94
C PHE A 753 19.44 1.38 16.80
N ARG A 754 18.57 0.67 17.54
CA ARG A 754 18.97 -0.47 18.37
C ARG A 754 18.07 -1.69 18.17
N SER A 755 18.64 -2.87 18.36
CA SER A 755 17.87 -4.12 18.38
C SER A 755 16.89 -4.13 19.56
N HIS A 756 15.83 -4.93 19.45
CA HIS A 756 14.89 -5.12 20.54
C HIS A 756 15.61 -5.67 21.80
N GLU A 757 15.06 -5.43 23.00
CA GLU A 757 15.62 -5.87 24.30
C GLU A 757 16.08 -7.34 24.31
N ARG A 758 15.28 -8.24 23.74
CA ARG A 758 15.57 -9.68 23.60
C ARG A 758 16.87 -9.99 22.85
N PHE A 759 17.38 -9.05 22.05
CA PHE A 759 18.64 -9.11 21.32
C PHE A 759 19.70 -8.17 21.94
N ASN A 760 19.68 -7.99 23.26
CA ASN A 760 20.65 -7.23 24.05
C ASN A 760 20.71 -5.72 23.77
N ASN A 761 19.74 -5.14 23.04
CA ASN A 761 19.67 -3.69 22.77
C ASN A 761 20.95 -3.13 22.10
N LEU A 762 21.52 -3.91 21.19
CA LEU A 762 22.76 -3.60 20.48
C LEU A 762 22.54 -2.45 19.49
N ALA A 763 23.50 -1.54 19.40
CA ALA A 763 23.50 -0.47 18.40
C ALA A 763 23.72 -1.04 16.99
N ILE A 764 23.10 -0.39 16.01
CA ILE A 764 23.23 -0.75 14.60
C ILE A 764 24.68 -0.75 14.13
N ASN A 765 25.05 -1.78 13.37
CA ASN A 765 26.31 -1.87 12.66
C ASN A 765 26.13 -1.27 11.25
N THR A 766 26.89 -0.20 10.99
CA THR A 766 26.88 0.57 9.75
C THR A 766 28.06 0.23 8.83
N ASP A 767 28.98 -0.60 9.31
CA ASP A 767 30.20 -1.04 8.62
C ASP A 767 30.31 -2.59 8.66
N PRO A 768 29.35 -3.30 8.06
CA PRO A 768 29.28 -4.76 8.16
C PRO A 768 30.49 -5.48 7.55
N LEU A 769 31.30 -4.81 6.73
CA LEU A 769 32.48 -5.40 6.07
C LEU A 769 33.72 -5.47 6.96
N ASN A 770 33.73 -4.74 8.07
CA ASN A 770 34.83 -4.80 9.05
C ASN A 770 34.51 -5.73 10.25
N GLY A 771 33.41 -6.49 10.18
CA GLY A 771 33.00 -7.50 11.14
C GLY A 771 31.49 -7.48 11.35
N MET A 772 30.85 -8.66 11.32
CA MET A 772 29.44 -8.82 11.66
C MET A 772 29.30 -9.18 13.15
N GLY A 773 30.03 -10.19 13.61
CA GLY A 773 30.03 -10.64 15.01
C GLY A 773 31.27 -10.22 15.79
N THR A 774 32.44 -10.04 15.14
CA THR A 774 33.71 -9.80 15.85
C THR A 774 34.52 -8.62 15.36
N CYS A 775 34.76 -7.67 16.28
CA CYS A 775 35.37 -6.40 15.94
C CYS A 775 36.88 -6.43 15.90
N GLY A 776 37.38 -6.63 14.68
CA GLY A 776 38.78 -6.89 14.40
C GLY A 776 39.21 -8.29 14.84
N PRO A 777 40.42 -8.71 14.47
CA PRO A 777 40.86 -10.11 14.52
C PRO A 777 40.99 -10.75 15.93
N PHE A 778 40.66 -10.04 17.01
CA PHE A 778 40.97 -10.46 18.39
C PHE A 778 39.89 -10.17 19.45
N LYS A 779 38.69 -9.72 19.07
CA LYS A 779 37.63 -9.39 20.04
C LYS A 779 36.39 -10.25 19.81
N ASN A 780 35.90 -10.88 20.89
CA ASN A 780 34.59 -11.53 20.92
C ASN A 780 33.49 -10.55 21.39
N GLU A 781 33.66 -9.25 21.11
CA GLU A 781 32.66 -8.22 21.40
C GLU A 781 31.86 -7.95 20.11
N PRO A 782 30.52 -7.81 20.19
CA PRO A 782 29.67 -7.49 19.03
C PRO A 782 30.14 -6.21 18.31
N CYS A 783 30.04 -6.20 16.99
CA CYS A 783 30.44 -5.05 16.17
C CYS A 783 29.43 -3.91 16.13
N GLU A 784 29.16 -3.31 17.28
CA GLU A 784 28.27 -2.17 17.36
C GLU A 784 28.90 -0.91 16.72
N GLY A 785 28.16 -0.30 15.81
CA GLY A 785 28.39 1.06 15.34
C GLY A 785 29.12 1.22 14.00
N GLY A 786 30.00 2.21 13.91
CA GLY A 786 30.72 2.61 12.70
C GLY A 786 30.41 4.04 12.23
N PRO A 787 30.98 4.45 11.08
CA PRO A 787 30.69 5.74 10.48
C PRO A 787 29.22 5.85 10.05
N SER A 788 28.63 7.04 10.11
CA SER A 788 27.26 7.24 9.65
C SER A 788 27.06 6.82 8.19
N ILE A 789 25.90 6.22 7.89
CA ILE A 789 25.45 5.98 6.52
C ILE A 789 25.00 7.33 5.94
N LEU A 790 25.66 7.79 4.89
CA LEU A 790 25.39 9.07 4.24
C LEU A 790 24.98 8.87 2.79
N ILE A 791 23.67 8.90 2.53
CA ILE A 791 23.11 8.72 1.19
C ILE A 791 22.81 10.07 0.56
N ASP A 792 23.56 10.41 -0.48
CA ASP A 792 23.26 11.52 -1.38
C ASP A 792 22.37 11.00 -2.53
N PHE A 793 21.23 11.65 -2.77
CA PHE A 793 20.31 11.25 -3.84
C PHE A 793 19.67 12.45 -4.53
N THR A 794 19.24 12.25 -5.78
CA THR A 794 18.49 13.25 -6.55
C THR A 794 17.02 12.86 -6.59
N ALA A 795 16.12 13.80 -6.27
CA ALA A 795 14.69 13.55 -6.38
C ALA A 795 14.23 13.53 -7.85
N THR A 796 13.27 12.68 -8.16
CA THR A 796 12.71 12.46 -9.51
C THR A 796 11.19 12.55 -9.45
N PRO A 797 10.52 13.02 -10.52
CA PRO A 797 9.06 13.09 -10.54
C PRO A 797 8.45 11.70 -10.41
N ASP A 798 7.18 11.64 -10.01
CA ASP A 798 6.39 10.41 -10.07
C ASP A 798 6.37 9.87 -11.51
N VAL A 799 6.85 8.64 -11.68
CA VAL A 799 6.85 7.91 -12.95
C VAL A 799 5.87 6.73 -12.96
N GLY A 800 4.88 6.73 -12.08
CA GLY A 800 3.82 5.71 -12.01
C GLY A 800 4.31 4.30 -11.70
N ALA A 801 5.47 4.17 -11.06
CA ALA A 801 6.06 2.89 -10.69
C ALA A 801 5.28 2.23 -9.54
N ALA A 802 5.05 0.92 -9.64
CA ALA A 802 4.51 0.14 -8.54
C ALA A 802 5.65 -0.26 -7.58
N TYR A 803 5.70 0.32 -6.38
CA TYR A 803 6.78 0.10 -5.43
C TYR A 803 6.39 -0.90 -4.35
N ALA A 804 7.26 -1.88 -4.13
CA ALA A 804 7.15 -2.81 -3.02
C ALA A 804 8.55 -3.23 -2.56
N THR A 805 8.80 -3.11 -1.25
CA THR A 805 9.88 -3.89 -0.65
C THR A 805 9.40 -5.32 -0.49
N VAL A 806 10.09 -6.22 -1.17
CA VAL A 806 9.84 -7.65 -1.07
C VAL A 806 10.85 -8.25 -0.09
N LEU A 807 10.36 -9.12 0.79
CA LEU A 807 11.16 -9.74 1.85
C LEU A 807 11.32 -11.22 1.54
N THR A 808 12.49 -11.78 1.81
CA THR A 808 12.67 -13.24 1.79
C THR A 808 11.74 -13.89 2.80
N ARG A 809 10.83 -14.75 2.35
CA ARG A 809 9.89 -15.47 3.23
C ARG A 809 9.54 -16.84 2.61
N GLU A 810 9.49 -17.92 3.38
CA GLU A 810 10.03 -18.14 4.73
C GLU A 810 11.57 -18.02 4.72
N TYR A 811 12.22 -17.77 5.86
CA TYR A 811 13.69 -17.75 5.99
C TYR A 811 14.10 -18.37 7.33
N THR A 812 15.31 -18.94 7.38
CA THR A 812 15.76 -19.78 8.50
C THR A 812 16.24 -18.98 9.70
N ASP A 813 17.25 -18.12 9.48
CA ASP A 813 17.90 -17.29 10.52
C ASP A 813 16.97 -16.15 10.95
N VAL A 814 16.02 -16.45 11.84
CA VAL A 814 14.97 -15.52 12.29
C VAL A 814 15.49 -14.53 13.34
N ASN A 815 16.53 -14.88 14.07
CA ASN A 815 17.14 -14.01 15.08
C ASN A 815 18.26 -13.11 14.49
N GLY A 816 18.69 -13.36 13.25
CA GLY A 816 19.67 -12.57 12.52
C GLY A 816 21.10 -12.74 13.04
N ASN A 817 21.40 -13.89 13.67
CA ASN A 817 22.72 -14.18 14.25
C ASN A 817 23.70 -14.78 13.23
N GLY A 818 23.26 -15.04 12.00
CA GLY A 818 24.10 -15.54 10.92
C GLY A 818 24.49 -17.01 11.04
N VAL A 819 23.80 -17.80 11.87
CA VAL A 819 23.92 -19.27 11.93
C VAL A 819 22.53 -19.91 11.86
N TRP A 820 22.49 -21.23 11.70
CA TRP A 820 21.23 -21.98 11.78
C TRP A 820 21.12 -22.62 13.18
N ASP A 821 20.11 -22.20 13.95
CA ASP A 821 19.89 -22.68 15.32
C ASP A 821 18.95 -23.89 15.41
N ASP A 822 19.00 -24.64 16.52
CA ASP A 822 18.21 -25.87 16.72
C ASP A 822 16.68 -25.63 16.69
N ASP A 823 16.24 -24.43 17.06
CA ASP A 823 14.83 -24.02 17.10
C ASP A 823 14.34 -23.41 15.77
N GLU A 824 15.20 -23.33 14.75
CA GLU A 824 14.89 -22.74 13.45
C GLU A 824 14.57 -23.78 12.38
N PHE A 825 13.79 -23.36 11.38
CA PHE A 825 13.30 -24.25 10.32
C PHE A 825 14.01 -23.99 8.99
N GLU A 826 14.23 -25.05 8.22
CA GLU A 826 14.84 -24.96 6.89
C GLU A 826 13.93 -24.21 5.91
N ALA A 827 14.44 -23.10 5.35
CA ALA A 827 13.76 -22.33 4.32
C ALA A 827 14.10 -22.86 2.93
N VAL A 828 13.33 -23.85 2.47
CA VAL A 828 13.59 -24.62 1.23
C VAL A 828 13.72 -23.76 -0.03
N ASN A 829 13.15 -22.55 -0.06
CA ASN A 829 13.21 -21.65 -1.22
C ASN A 829 14.08 -20.39 -1.02
N ASN A 830 14.85 -20.31 0.08
CA ASN A 830 15.75 -19.20 0.38
C ASN A 830 17.11 -19.73 0.85
N HIS A 831 17.88 -20.31 -0.07
CA HIS A 831 19.20 -20.86 0.23
C HIS A 831 20.12 -20.88 -0.99
N ALA A 832 21.42 -21.03 -0.74
CA ALA A 832 22.44 -21.39 -1.72
C ALA A 832 23.12 -22.69 -1.30
N ARG A 833 23.14 -23.71 -2.17
CA ARG A 833 23.87 -24.96 -1.94
C ARG A 833 25.22 -24.93 -2.66
N GLY A 834 26.30 -24.98 -1.89
CA GLY A 834 27.67 -24.98 -2.40
C GLY A 834 28.26 -26.38 -2.48
N HIS A 835 29.17 -26.62 -3.42
CA HIS A 835 30.01 -27.81 -3.47
C HIS A 835 31.47 -27.47 -3.76
N VAL A 836 32.38 -28.38 -3.45
CA VAL A 836 33.81 -28.22 -3.78
C VAL A 836 34.08 -28.68 -5.21
N LYS A 837 34.41 -27.76 -6.12
CA LYS A 837 34.80 -28.07 -7.51
C LYS A 837 36.22 -28.59 -7.60
N SER A 838 37.16 -27.90 -6.96
CA SER A 838 38.57 -28.28 -7.00
C SER A 838 39.35 -27.73 -5.81
N THR A 839 40.49 -28.34 -5.50
CA THR A 839 41.45 -27.82 -4.52
C THR A 839 42.85 -27.72 -5.12
N GLY A 840 43.66 -26.81 -4.60
CA GLY A 840 45.01 -26.55 -5.09
C GLY A 840 45.97 -26.04 -4.02
N GLY A 841 47.26 -26.02 -4.36
CA GLY A 841 48.31 -25.54 -3.46
C GLY A 841 48.46 -26.42 -2.22
N LEU A 842 48.43 -25.79 -1.05
CA LEU A 842 48.50 -26.50 0.23
C LEU A 842 47.21 -27.23 0.64
N ILE A 843 46.08 -27.00 -0.04
CA ILE A 843 44.82 -27.69 0.27
C ILE A 843 44.76 -28.98 -0.55
N GLY A 844 44.96 -30.11 0.13
CA GLY A 844 44.98 -31.45 -0.48
C GLY A 844 43.58 -32.04 -0.75
N GLY A 845 42.57 -31.50 -0.07
CA GLY A 845 41.17 -31.84 -0.23
C GLY A 845 40.30 -31.02 0.72
N ALA A 846 39.04 -30.80 0.35
CA ALA A 846 38.05 -30.09 1.15
C ALA A 846 36.67 -30.68 0.90
N ASN A 847 35.76 -30.49 1.85
CA ASN A 847 34.39 -30.98 1.76
C ASN A 847 33.42 -30.11 2.58
N LEU A 848 32.15 -30.11 2.17
CA LEU A 848 31.04 -29.36 2.76
C LEU A 848 29.93 -30.26 3.37
N ASP A 849 30.14 -31.58 3.47
CA ASP A 849 29.09 -32.55 3.90
C ASP A 849 28.38 -32.24 5.24
N ASP A 850 28.97 -31.41 6.12
CA ASP A 850 28.38 -31.04 7.42
C ASP A 850 27.70 -29.64 7.41
N GLY A 851 27.57 -28.98 6.26
CA GLY A 851 26.98 -27.64 6.13
C GLY A 851 27.14 -27.04 4.74
N ASP A 852 26.54 -27.67 3.71
CA ASP A 852 26.64 -27.24 2.31
C ASP A 852 25.62 -26.16 1.92
N GLN A 853 24.67 -25.85 2.80
CA GLN A 853 23.62 -24.86 2.58
C GLN A 853 23.88 -23.55 3.34
N ILE A 854 23.74 -22.44 2.64
CA ILE A 854 23.71 -21.08 3.17
C ILE A 854 22.26 -20.60 3.09
N PHE A 855 21.60 -20.37 4.21
CA PHE A 855 20.24 -19.81 4.23
C PHE A 855 20.30 -18.30 4.10
N THR A 856 19.48 -17.75 3.22
CA THR A 856 19.55 -16.33 2.87
C THR A 856 18.39 -15.52 3.42
N HIS A 857 18.69 -14.33 3.91
CA HIS A 857 17.72 -13.35 4.38
C HIS A 857 17.97 -11.98 3.75
N ALA A 858 16.94 -11.39 3.15
CA ALA A 858 17.05 -10.11 2.44
C ALA A 858 15.76 -9.28 2.47
N ALA A 859 15.95 -7.97 2.35
CA ALA A 859 14.91 -6.99 2.08
C ALA A 859 15.26 -6.23 0.81
N LEU A 860 14.46 -6.41 -0.24
CA LEU A 860 14.75 -5.87 -1.57
C LEU A 860 13.72 -4.79 -1.94
N PRO A 861 14.06 -3.50 -1.84
CA PRO A 861 13.27 -2.41 -2.41
C PRO A 861 13.23 -2.52 -3.93
N MET A 862 12.08 -2.94 -4.45
CA MET A 862 11.86 -3.15 -5.88
C MET A 862 10.75 -2.22 -6.37
N ALA A 863 10.91 -1.73 -7.60
CA ALA A 863 9.87 -0.95 -8.26
C ALA A 863 9.62 -1.50 -9.66
N PHE A 864 8.37 -1.86 -9.93
CA PHE A 864 7.92 -2.22 -11.28
C PHE A 864 7.64 -0.93 -12.04
N LEU A 865 8.49 -0.64 -13.00
CA LEU A 865 8.41 0.56 -13.82
C LEU A 865 7.34 0.40 -14.91
N PRO A 866 6.85 1.50 -15.50
CA PRO A 866 5.95 1.43 -16.64
C PRO A 866 6.52 0.59 -17.78
N LYS A 867 5.63 -0.02 -18.57
CA LYS A 867 6.05 -0.90 -19.67
C LYS A 867 7.03 -0.21 -20.60
N ALA A 868 8.01 -0.97 -21.07
CA ALA A 868 9.00 -0.53 -22.03
C ALA A 868 9.13 -1.54 -23.18
N PRO A 869 9.66 -1.13 -24.33
CA PRO A 869 10.11 -2.08 -25.35
C PRO A 869 11.06 -3.11 -24.73
N LEU A 870 10.89 -4.38 -25.12
CA LEU A 870 11.74 -5.48 -24.66
C LEU A 870 13.17 -5.26 -25.16
N ASP A 871 14.11 -5.14 -24.22
CA ASP A 871 15.54 -5.05 -24.50
C ASP A 871 16.34 -5.72 -23.39
N LEU A 872 16.65 -7.01 -23.56
CA LEU A 872 17.46 -7.76 -22.59
C LEU A 872 18.97 -7.53 -22.77
N SER A 873 19.40 -6.70 -23.73
CA SER A 873 20.80 -6.26 -23.81
C SER A 873 21.21 -5.41 -22.61
N TYR A 874 20.25 -4.80 -21.93
CA TYR A 874 20.44 -4.11 -20.66
C TYR A 874 21.10 -4.99 -19.59
N ILE A 875 20.81 -6.30 -19.60
CA ILE A 875 21.39 -7.30 -18.68
C ILE A 875 22.41 -8.22 -19.37
N GLY A 876 22.95 -7.78 -20.51
CA GLY A 876 24.06 -8.46 -21.19
C GLY A 876 23.68 -9.65 -22.06
N LEU A 877 22.39 -9.82 -22.37
CA LEU A 877 21.93 -10.80 -23.34
C LEU A 877 21.94 -10.23 -24.76
N VAL A 878 22.20 -11.08 -25.74
CA VAL A 878 22.15 -10.73 -27.17
C VAL A 878 21.03 -11.51 -27.83
N GLU A 879 20.21 -10.83 -28.63
CA GLU A 879 19.19 -11.46 -29.45
C GLU A 879 19.84 -12.19 -30.64
N GLU A 880 19.84 -13.52 -30.64
CA GLU A 880 20.39 -14.34 -31.73
C GLU A 880 19.37 -14.59 -32.84
N GLU A 881 18.11 -14.78 -32.44
CA GLU A 881 16.93 -14.95 -33.30
C GLU A 881 15.77 -14.17 -32.67
N PRO A 882 14.73 -13.76 -33.43
CA PRO A 882 13.62 -12.99 -32.88
C PRO A 882 13.03 -13.62 -31.61
N GLY A 883 13.13 -12.92 -30.48
CA GLY A 883 12.67 -13.37 -29.17
C GLY A 883 13.60 -14.35 -28.44
N ARG A 884 14.72 -14.78 -29.03
CA ARG A 884 15.70 -15.66 -28.37
C ARG A 884 16.93 -14.88 -27.96
N TRP A 885 17.11 -14.74 -26.65
CA TRP A 885 18.18 -13.96 -26.02
C TRP A 885 19.16 -14.88 -25.30
N CYS A 886 20.45 -14.75 -25.60
CA CYS A 886 21.50 -15.59 -25.03
C CYS A 886 22.62 -14.76 -24.41
N ALA A 887 23.24 -15.28 -23.35
CA ALA A 887 24.42 -14.70 -22.74
C ALA A 887 25.61 -14.78 -23.71
N THR A 888 26.56 -13.85 -23.56
CA THR A 888 27.76 -13.80 -24.40
C THR A 888 28.92 -14.64 -23.87
N GLN A 889 28.82 -15.12 -22.64
CA GLN A 889 29.85 -15.89 -21.94
C GLN A 889 29.27 -17.22 -21.43
N GLU A 890 30.12 -18.23 -21.36
CA GLU A 890 29.82 -19.51 -20.71
C GLU A 890 29.77 -19.32 -19.19
N ASP A 891 28.88 -20.04 -18.51
CA ASP A 891 28.80 -20.11 -17.07
C ASP A 891 29.91 -21.00 -16.47
N ALA A 892 29.87 -21.21 -15.15
CA ALA A 892 30.91 -21.97 -14.45
C ALA A 892 31.01 -23.46 -14.84
N ASP A 893 30.03 -24.00 -15.57
CA ASP A 893 30.03 -25.38 -16.08
C ASP A 893 30.33 -25.45 -17.59
N GLY A 894 30.50 -24.29 -18.24
CA GLY A 894 30.77 -24.20 -19.69
C GLY A 894 29.51 -24.06 -20.55
N ASP A 895 28.35 -23.75 -19.96
CA ASP A 895 27.08 -23.62 -20.68
C ASP A 895 26.72 -22.16 -20.94
N ILE A 896 26.03 -21.87 -22.06
CA ILE A 896 25.49 -20.54 -22.36
C ILE A 896 24.02 -20.49 -21.94
N TYR A 897 23.67 -19.55 -21.06
CA TYR A 897 22.29 -19.29 -20.68
C TYR A 897 21.52 -18.63 -21.84
N CYS A 898 20.32 -19.11 -22.13
CA CYS A 898 19.41 -18.55 -23.13
C CYS A 898 17.96 -18.57 -22.64
N ILE A 899 17.17 -17.57 -23.05
CA ILE A 899 15.73 -17.49 -22.82
C ILE A 899 14.99 -17.16 -24.12
N THR A 900 13.78 -17.71 -24.27
CA THR A 900 12.90 -17.37 -25.39
C THR A 900 11.69 -16.60 -24.87
N THR A 901 11.47 -15.39 -25.38
CA THR A 901 10.43 -14.45 -24.96
C THR A 901 9.25 -14.46 -25.93
N LEU A 902 8.09 -14.02 -25.47
CA LEU A 902 6.89 -13.80 -26.27
C LEU A 902 6.49 -12.31 -26.18
N GLY A 903 6.29 -11.67 -27.33
CA GLY A 903 6.00 -10.25 -27.41
C GLY A 903 7.26 -9.37 -27.52
N ASP A 904 7.05 -8.07 -27.68
CA ASP A 904 8.08 -7.04 -27.86
C ASP A 904 8.09 -6.01 -26.72
N THR A 905 7.44 -6.32 -25.59
CA THR A 905 7.38 -5.47 -24.40
C THR A 905 7.74 -6.22 -23.13
N ALA A 906 8.20 -5.46 -22.13
CA ALA A 906 8.55 -5.95 -20.81
C ALA A 906 8.14 -4.94 -19.74
N ILE A 907 7.99 -5.40 -18.51
CA ILE A 907 7.91 -4.54 -17.32
C ILE A 907 9.32 -4.49 -16.70
N PRO A 908 10.06 -3.38 -16.83
CA PRO A 908 11.34 -3.24 -16.17
C PRO A 908 11.14 -3.19 -14.65
N VAL A 909 12.05 -3.82 -13.91
CA VAL A 909 12.03 -3.85 -12.46
C VAL A 909 13.31 -3.22 -11.96
N GLU A 910 13.19 -2.08 -11.29
CA GLU A 910 14.31 -1.47 -10.59
C GLU A 910 14.70 -2.31 -9.39
N ILE A 911 15.98 -2.65 -9.29
CA ILE A 911 16.55 -3.38 -8.16
C ILE A 911 17.55 -2.45 -7.48
N ASN A 912 17.24 -2.00 -6.27
CA ASN A 912 18.16 -1.12 -5.53
C ASN A 912 19.36 -1.91 -5.00
N ALA A 913 20.49 -1.22 -4.79
CA ALA A 913 21.69 -1.84 -4.23
C ALA A 913 21.43 -2.20 -2.76
N GLN A 914 21.58 -3.48 -2.39
CA GLN A 914 21.25 -3.97 -1.04
C GLN A 914 22.24 -5.03 -0.55
N HIS A 915 22.05 -5.40 0.73
CA HIS A 915 22.69 -6.53 1.37
C HIS A 915 21.74 -7.73 1.43
N VAL A 916 22.25 -8.91 1.09
CA VAL A 916 21.63 -10.20 1.39
C VAL A 916 22.51 -10.88 2.43
N MET A 917 21.94 -11.23 3.56
CA MET A 917 22.63 -12.03 4.58
C MET A 917 22.54 -13.51 4.25
N GLY A 918 23.61 -14.23 4.57
CA GLY A 918 23.68 -15.68 4.54
C GLY A 918 24.17 -16.23 5.88
N THR A 919 23.65 -17.39 6.28
CA THR A 919 24.21 -18.15 7.41
C THR A 919 25.64 -18.59 7.15
N SER A 920 26.37 -18.92 8.21
CA SER A 920 27.75 -19.39 8.09
C SER A 920 27.87 -20.71 7.32
N LEU A 921 28.96 -20.82 6.56
CA LEU A 921 29.38 -22.02 5.86
C LEU A 921 30.59 -22.63 6.60
N ILE A 922 30.55 -23.95 6.84
CA ILE A 922 31.65 -24.69 7.46
C ILE A 922 32.25 -25.65 6.42
N ALA A 923 33.51 -25.43 6.06
CA ALA A 923 34.27 -26.30 5.17
C ALA A 923 35.36 -27.06 5.93
N ASN A 924 35.32 -28.39 5.82
CA ASN A 924 36.35 -29.26 6.37
C ASN A 924 37.48 -29.42 5.35
N ALA A 925 38.52 -28.58 5.45
CA ALA A 925 39.70 -28.65 4.58
C ALA A 925 40.82 -29.50 5.18
N THR A 926 41.71 -30.00 4.33
CA THR A 926 42.91 -30.74 4.72
C THR A 926 44.17 -30.16 4.09
N LEU A 927 45.21 -29.92 4.89
CA LEU A 927 46.50 -29.48 4.38
C LEU A 927 47.34 -30.65 3.87
N ALA A 928 47.85 -30.54 2.65
CA ALA A 928 48.86 -31.43 2.09
C ALA A 928 50.25 -30.80 2.21
N ILE A 929 51.02 -31.18 3.23
CA ILE A 929 52.40 -30.69 3.39
C ILE A 929 53.34 -31.55 2.51
N PRO A 930 54.08 -30.94 1.55
CA PRO A 930 54.85 -31.67 0.52
C PRO A 930 55.88 -32.70 1.01
N ILE A 931 56.27 -32.65 2.29
CA ILE A 931 57.37 -33.44 2.87
C ILE A 931 56.86 -34.46 3.91
N LEU A 932 55.68 -34.24 4.50
CA LEU A 932 55.18 -35.02 5.64
C LEU A 932 54.10 -36.04 5.27
N GLY A 933 53.41 -35.91 4.12
CA GLY A 933 52.47 -36.93 3.61
C GLY A 933 51.20 -37.17 4.44
N ASP A 934 51.10 -36.60 5.64
CA ASP A 934 49.92 -36.65 6.51
C ASP A 934 49.04 -35.41 6.28
N LEU A 935 47.72 -35.62 6.14
CA LEU A 935 46.72 -34.56 5.98
C LEU A 935 46.33 -34.00 7.35
N ILE A 936 46.56 -32.70 7.57
CA ILE A 936 46.12 -32.00 8.80
C ILE A 936 44.73 -31.42 8.56
N PRO A 937 43.69 -31.79 9.34
CA PRO A 937 42.37 -31.19 9.22
C PRO A 937 42.38 -29.74 9.71
N LEU A 938 41.77 -28.86 8.92
CA LEU A 938 41.56 -27.43 9.18
C LEU A 938 40.10 -27.09 8.86
N PRO A 939 39.20 -27.07 9.86
CA PRO A 939 37.88 -26.49 9.68
C PRO A 939 38.00 -24.99 9.37
N LEU A 940 37.34 -24.56 8.30
CA LEU A 940 37.13 -23.18 7.90
C LEU A 940 35.69 -22.82 8.18
N GLU A 941 35.46 -21.78 8.96
CA GLU A 941 34.12 -21.23 9.20
C GLU A 941 34.09 -19.80 8.66
N THR A 942 33.08 -19.48 7.85
CA THR A 942 32.98 -18.15 7.23
C THR A 942 32.45 -17.08 8.18
N GLY A 943 31.75 -17.49 9.25
CA GLY A 943 30.81 -16.61 9.95
C GLY A 943 29.66 -16.20 9.02
N ALA A 944 28.85 -15.22 9.45
CA ALA A 944 27.78 -14.67 8.63
C ALA A 944 28.32 -14.16 7.29
N LEU A 945 27.66 -14.55 6.20
CA LEU A 945 28.01 -14.13 4.85
C LEU A 945 27.20 -12.88 4.49
N VAL A 946 27.83 -11.95 3.78
CA VAL A 946 27.18 -10.77 3.23
C VAL A 946 27.35 -10.78 1.72
N LEU A 947 26.25 -10.81 1.00
CA LEU A 947 26.23 -10.65 -0.45
C LEU A 947 25.76 -9.23 -0.76
N ARG A 948 26.63 -8.41 -1.34
CA ARG A 948 26.34 -7.02 -1.71
C ARG A 948 26.11 -6.93 -3.20
N PHE A 949 24.97 -6.42 -3.64
CA PHE A 949 24.75 -6.21 -5.07
C PHE A 949 25.79 -5.23 -5.60
N ARG A 950 26.35 -5.50 -6.79
CA ARG A 950 27.39 -4.68 -7.40
C ARG A 950 26.98 -4.16 -8.78
N PRO A 951 27.49 -3.00 -9.20
CA PRO A 951 27.28 -2.51 -10.56
C PRO A 951 27.83 -3.49 -11.63
N TYR A 952 27.36 -3.34 -12.86
CA TYR A 952 27.88 -4.10 -14.00
C TYR A 952 29.29 -3.61 -14.39
N ASP A 953 30.32 -4.41 -14.11
CA ASP A 953 31.71 -4.04 -14.39
C ASP A 953 32.07 -4.07 -15.88
N ASP A 954 31.33 -4.85 -16.67
CA ASP A 954 31.51 -5.04 -18.11
C ASP A 954 30.65 -4.08 -18.95
N MET A 955 29.89 -3.20 -18.31
CA MET A 955 28.99 -2.25 -18.96
C MET A 955 29.30 -0.83 -18.48
N ALA A 956 28.76 0.15 -19.21
CA ALA A 956 28.82 1.51 -18.72
C ALA A 956 27.93 1.66 -17.46
N PRO A 957 28.31 2.54 -16.51
CA PRO A 957 27.54 2.82 -15.31
C PRO A 957 26.05 3.00 -15.59
N GLN A 958 25.22 2.13 -15.01
CA GLN A 958 23.77 2.13 -15.16
C GLN A 958 23.10 1.48 -13.92
N PRO A 959 21.82 1.79 -13.63
CA PRO A 959 21.06 1.13 -12.55
C PRO A 959 20.91 -0.37 -12.78
N LEU A 960 20.87 -1.15 -11.70
CA LEU A 960 20.51 -2.57 -11.76
C LEU A 960 19.02 -2.71 -12.13
N ARG A 961 18.74 -3.61 -13.09
CA ARG A 961 17.36 -3.89 -13.52
C ARG A 961 17.13 -5.37 -13.75
N GLY A 962 15.94 -5.81 -13.40
CA GLY A 962 15.32 -7.02 -13.93
C GLY A 962 14.19 -6.69 -14.91
N PHE A 963 13.57 -7.72 -15.47
CA PHE A 963 12.45 -7.59 -16.39
C PHE A 963 11.42 -8.69 -16.12
N VAL A 964 10.13 -8.33 -16.12
CA VAL A 964 9.03 -9.29 -16.16
C VAL A 964 8.51 -9.38 -17.59
N ILE A 965 8.46 -10.60 -18.11
CA ILE A 965 8.15 -10.91 -19.51
C ILE A 965 7.26 -12.15 -19.61
N ASN A 966 6.59 -12.33 -20.76
CA ASN A 966 6.08 -13.64 -21.14
C ASN A 966 7.20 -14.45 -21.79
N ALA A 967 7.34 -15.72 -21.43
CA ALA A 967 8.42 -16.60 -21.90
C ALA A 967 7.86 -17.91 -22.47
N ILE A 968 8.68 -18.59 -23.26
CA ILE A 968 8.44 -19.94 -23.76
C ILE A 968 9.33 -20.89 -22.96
N ASP A 969 8.73 -21.91 -22.38
CA ASP A 969 9.45 -22.97 -21.70
C ASP A 969 10.33 -23.73 -22.72
N PRO A 970 11.66 -23.78 -22.51
CA PRO A 970 12.59 -24.40 -23.45
C PRO A 970 12.42 -25.93 -23.57
N GLU A 971 11.88 -26.60 -22.55
CA GLU A 971 11.66 -28.04 -22.55
C GLU A 971 10.38 -28.43 -23.28
N THR A 972 9.30 -27.67 -23.08
CA THR A 972 7.97 -27.99 -23.63
C THR A 972 7.67 -27.26 -24.94
N GLY A 973 8.32 -26.11 -25.19
CA GLY A 973 8.06 -25.23 -26.33
C GLY A 973 6.71 -24.51 -26.26
N VAL A 974 6.10 -24.45 -25.08
CA VAL A 974 4.80 -23.79 -24.82
C VAL A 974 5.04 -22.51 -24.01
N GLU A 975 4.16 -21.53 -24.19
CA GLU A 975 4.13 -20.32 -23.35
C GLU A 975 3.98 -20.72 -21.88
N THR A 976 4.79 -20.12 -21.01
CA THR A 976 4.68 -20.30 -19.56
C THR A 976 3.39 -19.63 -19.07
N ASP A 977 2.64 -20.30 -18.20
CA ASP A 977 1.38 -19.76 -17.66
C ASP A 977 1.60 -18.50 -16.79
N ASP A 978 2.63 -18.51 -15.95
CA ASP A 978 3.07 -17.37 -15.14
C ASP A 978 4.07 -16.50 -15.93
N PRO A 979 4.03 -15.16 -15.81
CA PRO A 979 5.08 -14.31 -16.35
C PRO A 979 6.40 -14.57 -15.60
N VAL A 980 7.50 -14.47 -16.33
CA VAL A 980 8.84 -14.78 -15.85
C VAL A 980 9.59 -13.50 -15.54
N PHE A 981 10.11 -13.41 -14.32
CA PHE A 981 11.12 -12.42 -13.95
C PHE A 981 12.50 -12.91 -14.33
N ILE A 982 13.32 -12.03 -14.91
CA ILE A 982 14.70 -12.30 -15.29
C ILE A 982 15.59 -11.12 -14.92
N THR A 983 16.78 -11.40 -14.40
CA THR A 983 17.82 -10.40 -14.14
C THR A 983 19.21 -11.01 -14.22
N ARG A 984 20.23 -10.18 -14.49
CA ARG A 984 21.62 -10.51 -14.18
C ARG A 984 21.96 -9.89 -12.84
N LEU A 985 22.21 -10.74 -11.84
CA LEU A 985 22.64 -10.33 -10.53
C LEU A 985 24.15 -10.46 -10.42
N ASP A 986 24.84 -9.31 -10.45
CA ASP A 986 26.24 -9.22 -10.08
C ASP A 986 26.30 -8.85 -8.59
N ALA A 987 27.17 -9.53 -7.84
CA ALA A 987 27.36 -9.23 -6.43
C ALA A 987 28.80 -9.48 -5.96
N TRP A 988 29.15 -8.87 -4.83
CA TRP A 988 30.32 -9.20 -4.03
C TRP A 988 29.91 -10.12 -2.90
N LEU A 989 30.61 -11.24 -2.75
CA LEU A 989 30.52 -12.11 -1.59
C LEU A 989 31.59 -11.71 -0.57
N ASP A 990 31.14 -11.41 0.64
CA ASP A 990 31.96 -11.00 1.77
C ASP A 990 31.78 -11.98 2.94
N ALA A 991 32.87 -12.46 3.53
CA ALA A 991 32.89 -13.23 4.78
C ALA A 991 33.75 -12.50 5.83
N PRO A 992 33.21 -11.44 6.46
CA PRO A 992 33.99 -10.53 7.31
C PRO A 992 34.52 -11.19 8.59
N ASP A 993 33.88 -12.27 9.06
CA ASP A 993 34.27 -13.00 10.28
C ASP A 993 34.92 -14.37 10.00
N VAL A 994 35.49 -14.58 8.81
CA VAL A 994 36.12 -15.85 8.42
C VAL A 994 37.25 -16.26 9.39
N ARG A 995 37.25 -17.53 9.82
CA ARG A 995 38.18 -18.10 10.81
C ARG A 995 38.66 -19.50 10.42
N LEU A 996 39.88 -19.84 10.84
CA LEU A 996 40.41 -21.20 10.79
C LEU A 996 40.55 -21.79 12.19
N PHE A 997 40.14 -23.04 12.35
CA PHE A 997 40.31 -23.81 13.59
C PHE A 997 41.45 -24.83 13.46
N SER A 998 42.24 -25.01 14.53
CA SER A 998 43.33 -26.00 14.56
C SER A 998 42.94 -27.23 15.36
N ALA A 999 42.94 -28.40 14.71
CA ALA A 999 42.68 -29.68 15.35
C ALA A 999 43.83 -30.19 16.26
N LEU A 1000 44.98 -29.50 16.30
CA LEU A 1000 46.16 -29.91 17.06
C LEU A 1000 46.16 -29.41 18.52
N LEU A 1001 45.25 -28.51 18.88
CA LEU A 1001 45.09 -28.00 20.24
C LEU A 1001 43.91 -28.68 20.95
N PRO A 1002 44.09 -29.19 22.18
CA PRO A 1002 43.00 -29.82 22.92
C PRO A 1002 41.88 -28.79 23.17
N GLY A 1003 40.68 -29.06 22.63
CA GLY A 1003 39.51 -28.18 22.79
C GLY A 1003 39.14 -27.36 21.55
N GLY A 1004 39.88 -27.46 20.43
CA GLY A 1004 39.53 -26.75 19.20
C GLY A 1004 39.62 -25.22 19.33
N GLU A 1005 40.54 -24.71 20.15
CA GLU A 1005 40.68 -23.26 20.32
C GLU A 1005 41.00 -22.58 18.98
N ALA A 1006 40.22 -21.54 18.65
CA ALA A 1006 40.48 -20.67 17.51
C ALA A 1006 41.90 -20.10 17.63
N LEU A 1007 42.71 -20.29 16.60
CA LEU A 1007 44.03 -19.67 16.53
C LEU A 1007 43.87 -18.37 15.72
N PRO A 1008 43.94 -17.19 16.36
CA PRO A 1008 43.82 -15.94 15.61
C PRO A 1008 45.03 -15.77 14.67
N ASN A 1009 44.76 -15.37 13.43
CA ASN A 1009 45.74 -14.93 12.41
C ASN A 1009 46.70 -15.99 11.84
N VAL A 1010 46.33 -17.27 11.80
CA VAL A 1010 47.14 -18.28 11.08
C VAL A 1010 46.76 -18.45 9.61
N ALA A 1011 45.66 -17.83 9.16
CA ALA A 1011 45.42 -17.66 7.74
C ALA A 1011 44.64 -16.39 7.40
N ASP A 1012 44.93 -15.88 6.21
CA ASP A 1012 44.22 -14.78 5.55
C ASP A 1012 43.55 -15.34 4.28
N ALA A 1013 42.35 -14.86 3.95
CA ALA A 1013 41.51 -15.41 2.90
C ALA A 1013 40.98 -14.28 2.01
N ASN A 1014 40.92 -14.48 0.68
CA ASN A 1014 40.43 -13.48 -0.28
C ASN A 1014 38.89 -13.37 -0.34
N VAL A 1015 38.19 -13.59 0.78
CA VAL A 1015 36.71 -13.58 0.87
C VAL A 1015 36.14 -12.19 1.13
N ARG A 1016 36.93 -11.15 0.87
CA ARG A 1016 36.50 -9.76 0.90
C ARG A 1016 36.32 -9.30 -0.54
N SER A 1017 35.10 -8.93 -0.87
CA SER A 1017 34.68 -8.43 -2.18
C SER A 1017 34.92 -9.45 -3.31
N LEU A 1018 34.66 -10.73 -3.03
CA LEU A 1018 34.82 -11.80 -4.01
C LEU A 1018 33.69 -11.70 -5.06
N PRO A 1019 33.99 -11.45 -6.35
CA PRO A 1019 32.96 -11.23 -7.34
C PRO A 1019 32.23 -12.51 -7.71
N VAL A 1020 30.90 -12.46 -7.69
CA VAL A 1020 30.00 -13.51 -8.17
C VAL A 1020 28.97 -12.91 -9.12
N SER A 1021 28.50 -13.70 -10.08
CA SER A 1021 27.50 -13.28 -11.06
C SER A 1021 26.63 -14.47 -11.44
N ALA A 1022 25.32 -14.23 -11.57
CA ALA A 1022 24.38 -15.21 -12.09
C ALA A 1022 23.22 -14.54 -12.81
N TYR A 1023 22.69 -15.23 -13.83
CA TYR A 1023 21.35 -14.95 -14.31
C TYR A 1023 20.34 -15.60 -13.37
N LEU A 1024 19.41 -14.82 -12.84
CA LEU A 1024 18.30 -15.29 -12.03
C LEU A 1024 17.03 -15.28 -12.87
N THR A 1025 16.26 -16.36 -12.79
CA THR A 1025 14.98 -16.50 -13.50
C THR A 1025 13.94 -17.17 -12.62
N GLY A 1026 12.68 -16.81 -12.80
CA GLY A 1026 11.60 -17.50 -12.09
C GLY A 1026 10.21 -16.90 -12.28
N PRO A 1027 9.15 -17.65 -11.96
CA PRO A 1027 7.77 -17.18 -12.11
C PRO A 1027 7.42 -16.10 -11.07
N VAL A 1028 6.63 -15.11 -11.51
CA VAL A 1028 5.89 -14.20 -10.63
C VAL A 1028 4.50 -14.82 -10.38
N LYS A 1029 4.24 -15.23 -9.14
CA LYS A 1029 3.01 -15.93 -8.73
C LYS A 1029 2.12 -15.04 -7.86
N PHE A 1030 0.82 -15.28 -7.95
CA PHE A 1030 -0.21 -14.58 -7.16
C PHE A 1030 -0.95 -15.56 -6.26
N LEU A 1031 -0.84 -15.34 -4.94
CA LEU A 1031 -1.36 -16.22 -3.91
C LEU A 1031 -2.82 -15.89 -3.58
N ARG A 1032 -3.57 -16.87 -3.04
CA ARG A 1032 -4.98 -16.71 -2.66
C ARG A 1032 -5.20 -15.76 -1.49
N ASN A 1033 -4.16 -15.56 -0.67
CA ASN A 1033 -4.18 -14.60 0.44
C ASN A 1033 -3.90 -13.14 -0.01
N GLY A 1034 -3.80 -12.90 -1.33
CA GLY A 1034 -3.62 -11.58 -1.89
C GLY A 1034 -2.17 -11.13 -2.06
N GLN A 1035 -1.17 -11.96 -1.71
CA GLN A 1035 0.25 -11.65 -1.88
C GLN A 1035 0.76 -11.99 -3.30
N ILE A 1036 1.79 -11.26 -3.72
CA ILE A 1036 2.58 -11.51 -4.92
C ILE A 1036 3.92 -12.07 -4.46
N THR A 1037 4.34 -13.20 -5.03
CA THR A 1037 5.63 -13.81 -4.75
C THR A 1037 6.45 -13.99 -6.01
N LEU A 1038 7.74 -13.75 -5.88
CA LEU A 1038 8.74 -14.05 -6.89
C LEU A 1038 9.58 -15.20 -6.37
N GLU A 1039 9.56 -16.32 -7.09
CA GLU A 1039 10.35 -17.50 -6.79
C GLU A 1039 11.42 -17.65 -7.88
N SER A 1040 12.63 -17.18 -7.62
CA SER A 1040 13.74 -17.18 -8.57
C SER A 1040 14.81 -18.21 -8.21
N SER A 1041 15.44 -18.78 -9.22
CA SER A 1041 16.66 -19.57 -9.09
C SER A 1041 17.76 -19.09 -10.03
N ASN A 1042 19.02 -19.45 -9.75
CA ASN A 1042 20.11 -19.22 -10.69
C ASN A 1042 19.99 -20.13 -11.92
N ALA A 1043 19.87 -19.52 -13.08
CA ALA A 1043 19.83 -20.20 -14.37
C ALA A 1043 21.22 -20.49 -14.95
N SER A 1044 22.26 -19.89 -14.37
CA SER A 1044 23.67 -20.09 -14.72
C SER A 1044 24.44 -20.59 -13.50
N ALA A 1045 25.34 -21.55 -13.71
CA ALA A 1045 26.21 -22.06 -12.65
C ALA A 1045 27.19 -20.99 -12.18
N ILE A 1046 27.48 -20.96 -10.87
CA ILE A 1046 28.39 -20.00 -10.23
C ILE A 1046 29.64 -20.76 -9.78
N ALA A 1047 30.82 -20.15 -9.92
CA ALA A 1047 32.02 -20.63 -9.25
C ALA A 1047 32.86 -19.46 -8.73
N ALA A 1048 33.47 -19.66 -7.56
CA ALA A 1048 34.33 -18.69 -6.92
C ALA A 1048 35.59 -19.37 -6.36
N SER A 1049 36.76 -18.75 -6.58
CA SER A 1049 38.04 -19.26 -6.09
C SER A 1049 38.44 -18.58 -4.78
N LEU A 1050 38.38 -19.34 -3.69
CA LEU A 1050 38.88 -18.98 -2.38
C LEU A 1050 40.37 -19.30 -2.29
N ASN A 1051 41.20 -18.28 -2.15
CA ASN A 1051 42.62 -18.38 -1.89
C ASN A 1051 42.88 -18.17 -0.39
N LEU A 1052 43.54 -19.15 0.22
CA LEU A 1052 43.90 -19.16 1.64
C LEU A 1052 45.43 -19.03 1.76
N SER A 1053 45.89 -17.96 2.39
CA SER A 1053 47.29 -17.79 2.79
C SER A 1053 47.45 -18.28 4.21
N VAL A 1054 48.25 -19.32 4.45
CA VAL A 1054 48.38 -19.99 5.75
C VAL A 1054 49.80 -19.81 6.32
N ASP A 1055 49.92 -19.30 7.55
CA ASP A 1055 51.17 -19.25 8.33
C ASP A 1055 51.42 -20.63 8.96
N LEU A 1056 52.31 -21.40 8.32
CA LEU A 1056 52.67 -22.75 8.77
C LEU A 1056 53.51 -22.73 10.06
N GLY A 1057 54.15 -21.61 10.38
CA GLY A 1057 54.99 -21.45 11.58
C GLY A 1057 54.17 -21.27 12.86
N ALA A 1058 53.01 -20.63 12.77
CA ALA A 1058 52.12 -20.41 13.91
C ALA A 1058 51.12 -21.57 14.17
N LEU A 1059 50.79 -22.39 13.16
CA LEU A 1059 49.93 -23.57 13.30
C LEU A 1059 50.52 -24.70 14.16
N ILE A 1060 51.84 -24.73 14.34
CA ILE A 1060 52.56 -25.81 15.03
C ILE A 1060 53.46 -25.24 16.16
N PRO A 1061 52.89 -24.81 17.30
CA PRO A 1061 53.69 -24.27 18.39
C PRO A 1061 54.55 -25.39 19.02
N GLY A 1062 55.87 -25.29 18.85
CA GLY A 1062 56.84 -26.15 19.54
C GLY A 1062 57.48 -27.28 18.73
N VAL A 1063 57.20 -27.39 17.43
CA VAL A 1063 57.88 -28.37 16.54
C VAL A 1063 58.92 -27.72 15.64
N GLY A 1064 59.01 -26.37 15.60
CA GLY A 1064 60.05 -25.64 14.85
C GLY A 1064 61.46 -26.17 15.13
N ASP A 1065 61.83 -26.38 16.40
CA ASP A 1065 63.14 -26.93 16.78
C ASP A 1065 63.34 -28.42 16.46
N LEU A 1066 62.26 -29.21 16.33
CA LEU A 1066 62.33 -30.65 16.04
C LEU A 1066 62.33 -30.93 14.52
N LEU A 1067 61.58 -30.15 13.74
CA LEU A 1067 61.52 -30.24 12.28
C LEU A 1067 62.76 -29.61 11.61
N ASP A 1068 63.30 -28.49 12.13
CA ASP A 1068 64.58 -27.95 11.65
C ASP A 1068 65.74 -28.94 11.88
N LEU A 1069 65.68 -29.73 12.96
CA LEU A 1069 66.70 -30.71 13.31
C LEU A 1069 66.63 -32.00 12.47
N ILE A 1070 65.45 -32.34 11.92
CA ILE A 1070 65.23 -33.57 11.15
C ILE A 1070 65.37 -33.35 9.63
N LEU A 1071 65.00 -32.17 9.12
CA LEU A 1071 64.83 -31.96 7.67
C LEU A 1071 65.90 -31.08 7.00
N GLY A 1072 66.73 -30.36 7.75
CA GLY A 1072 67.87 -29.60 7.18
C GLY A 1072 67.49 -28.59 6.08
N GLY A 1073 66.25 -28.12 6.06
CA GLY A 1073 65.71 -27.21 5.06
C GLY A 1073 64.60 -26.35 5.64
N VAL A 1074 64.66 -25.05 5.34
CA VAL A 1074 63.71 -24.01 5.74
C VAL A 1074 62.31 -24.40 5.24
N LEU A 1075 61.40 -24.74 6.15
CA LEU A 1075 59.97 -24.75 5.81
C LEU A 1075 59.58 -23.32 5.40
N PRO A 1076 58.84 -23.11 4.29
CA PRO A 1076 58.33 -21.80 3.97
C PRO A 1076 57.43 -21.32 5.13
N GLN A 1077 57.65 -20.10 5.60
CA GLN A 1077 56.89 -19.52 6.72
C GLN A 1077 55.41 -19.32 6.36
N GLU A 1078 55.11 -19.18 5.08
CA GLU A 1078 53.76 -19.02 4.53
C GLU A 1078 53.56 -20.01 3.37
N GLY A 1079 52.35 -20.52 3.19
CA GLY A 1079 51.98 -21.15 1.94
C GLY A 1079 50.54 -20.91 1.53
N VAL A 1080 50.30 -20.96 0.23
CA VAL A 1080 49.01 -20.62 -0.38
C VAL A 1080 48.28 -21.90 -0.78
N GLY A 1081 47.04 -22.04 -0.33
CA GLY A 1081 46.07 -23.02 -0.80
C GLY A 1081 44.96 -22.35 -1.58
N SER A 1082 44.31 -23.09 -2.47
CA SER A 1082 43.12 -22.63 -3.17
C SER A 1082 42.00 -23.66 -3.05
N LEU A 1083 40.77 -23.17 -2.88
CA LEU A 1083 39.53 -23.92 -2.84
C LEU A 1083 38.57 -23.28 -3.84
N GLU A 1084 38.15 -24.03 -4.84
CA GLU A 1084 37.15 -23.56 -5.79
C GLU A 1084 35.78 -24.10 -5.35
N LEU A 1085 34.87 -23.18 -5.05
CA LEU A 1085 33.49 -23.47 -4.67
C LEU A 1085 32.59 -23.28 -5.88
N GLY A 1086 31.64 -24.20 -6.09
CA GLY A 1086 30.63 -24.13 -7.13
C GLY A 1086 29.22 -24.10 -6.54
N ILE A 1087 28.29 -23.46 -7.26
CA ILE A 1087 26.85 -23.58 -7.06
C ILE A 1087 26.28 -24.00 -8.42
N ASP A 1088 25.61 -25.15 -8.46
CA ASP A 1088 25.00 -25.67 -9.68
C ASP A 1088 23.77 -24.83 -10.05
N LYS A 1089 23.22 -25.04 -11.26
CA LYS A 1089 21.94 -24.42 -11.64
C LYS A 1089 20.83 -24.89 -10.70
N ASP A 1090 19.89 -24.00 -10.40
CA ASP A 1090 18.76 -24.22 -9.49
C ASP A 1090 19.10 -24.43 -7.99
N ASP A 1091 20.38 -24.31 -7.62
CA ASP A 1091 20.88 -24.50 -6.24
C ASP A 1091 21.09 -23.17 -5.49
N PHE A 1092 20.93 -22.02 -6.15
CA PHE A 1092 20.70 -20.73 -5.49
C PHE A 1092 19.25 -20.32 -5.71
N ARG A 1093 18.46 -20.30 -4.64
CA ARG A 1093 17.02 -20.02 -4.65
C ARG A 1093 16.70 -18.84 -3.78
N ILE A 1094 15.88 -17.95 -4.31
CA ILE A 1094 15.32 -16.80 -3.58
C ILE A 1094 13.83 -16.77 -3.81
N ARG A 1095 13.07 -16.83 -2.72
CA ARG A 1095 11.64 -16.55 -2.67
C ARG A 1095 11.39 -15.29 -1.87
N VAL A 1096 10.96 -14.26 -2.58
CA VAL A 1096 10.51 -13.01 -1.97
C VAL A 1096 9.01 -12.85 -2.11
N VAL A 1097 8.40 -12.23 -1.12
CA VAL A 1097 6.95 -11.97 -1.08
C VAL A 1097 6.74 -10.50 -0.75
N ASN A 1098 5.76 -9.86 -1.39
CA ASN A 1098 5.33 -8.55 -0.95
C ASN A 1098 4.65 -8.67 0.43
N ASN A 1099 4.85 -7.68 1.29
CA ASN A 1099 4.15 -7.64 2.56
C ASN A 1099 2.65 -7.42 2.28
N PRO A 1100 1.70 -8.14 2.91
CA PRO A 1100 0.29 -7.80 2.81
C PRO A 1100 0.07 -6.30 3.07
N THR A 1101 -0.88 -5.70 2.36
CA THR A 1101 -1.38 -4.33 2.55
C THR A 1101 -1.74 -4.01 4.01
N HIS A 1102 -1.98 -5.04 4.81
CA HIS A 1102 -2.45 -4.96 6.19
C HIS A 1102 -1.39 -5.37 7.21
N ALA A 1103 -0.09 -5.24 6.90
CA ALA A 1103 0.97 -5.37 7.89
C ALA A 1103 0.70 -4.45 9.09
N ARG A 1104 0.95 -4.91 10.32
CA ARG A 1104 0.80 -4.08 11.51
C ARG A 1104 1.80 -2.92 11.42
N LEU A 1105 1.26 -1.71 11.17
CA LEU A 1105 1.98 -0.46 11.31
C LEU A 1105 1.54 0.14 12.64
N THR A 1106 2.51 0.46 13.48
CA THR A 1106 2.26 0.91 14.86
C THR A 1106 3.21 2.06 15.21
N THR A 1107 3.03 2.61 16.40
CA THR A 1107 3.97 3.49 17.07
C THR A 1107 4.68 2.75 18.20
N ALA A 1108 5.76 3.33 18.73
CA ALA A 1108 6.48 2.74 19.85
C ALA A 1108 5.61 2.74 21.12
N GLY A 1109 4.80 3.78 21.32
CA GLY A 1109 3.84 3.86 22.43
C GLY A 1109 2.74 2.80 22.41
N GLN A 1110 2.40 2.26 21.23
CA GLN A 1110 1.34 1.26 21.03
C GLN A 1110 1.85 -0.18 20.96
N GLU A 1111 3.14 -0.38 20.71
CA GLU A 1111 3.77 -1.69 20.90
C GLU A 1111 3.72 -2.03 22.40
N ASN A 1112 2.97 -3.08 22.76
CA ASN A 1112 2.67 -3.50 24.14
C ASN A 1112 1.59 -2.70 24.89
N ALA A 1113 0.66 -2.05 24.16
CA ALA A 1113 -0.48 -1.37 24.77
C ALA A 1113 -1.40 -2.29 25.61
N GLY A 1114 -1.36 -3.60 25.39
CA GLY A 1114 -2.16 -4.59 26.14
C GLY A 1114 -1.77 -4.76 27.61
N GLU A 1115 -0.63 -4.21 28.05
CA GLU A 1115 -0.23 -4.22 29.47
C GLU A 1115 -0.80 -3.05 30.29
N ARG A 1116 -1.48 -2.07 29.66
CA ARG A 1116 -1.97 -0.83 30.30
C ARG A 1116 -3.45 -0.85 30.68
#